data_AF-A0A131XXH8-F1
#
_entry.id   AF-A0A131XXH8-F1
#
_cell.length_a   1.000
_cell.length_b   1.000
_cell.length_c   1.000
_cell.angle_alpha   90.00
_cell.angle_beta   90.00
_cell.angle_gamma   90.00
#
_symmetry.space_group_name_H-M   'P 1'
#
loop_
_entity.id
_entity.type
_entity.pdbx_description
1 polymer ?
#
loop_
_entity_poly.entity_id
_entity_poly.type
_entity_poly.pdbx_seq_one_letter_code
_entity_poly.pdbx_strand_id
1 'polypeptide(L)'
;MFTKLKKRIEEENQTELNIGIPTSLPSPTPTHSRRASESGVNTPVRSTCSEASDSDREQRTKKKEYEQSSPSGSGASGSDHARHGARAGTPKKSEQGAEYGEIYHKLQLIKHEKEDLERRLRESEHRVELLASQRENREELESFQSQEMAKVKHLLLCSQQELRAADEKLRQRSEECRLAQERVCELERASQKVQGDQGRTKELLKEKATLEAEVDRLKQEALQNSGRISQLECTLGNLTDEHDGLKHTHDLYKSKTTSLLAEKDSSICTLEDRVQTLEKRLDGAGLTGDEQVQSLVQERKVLEKKLDESRQHLSEVKSSWSEKINNLETQIFNLNQKMAEDAQECRRMEREVEELALKLKTSEQHGWVLEEQLQQKTAELAALHRSKEEELRRQRSQQDAQLDELRLQVAALRSDLSQAHKERDREAQEAQARIAELQRKDAEHQKSLEYIQKLEETSSVFANKVAQLEKELSVVTESEASLKLTIKRVKAEIKAMAEEVDELRLRNASLSGENERLKQEAGESRSQGDEERRDLERELEGLRAALREATSKLQSLESQASASAESSTSQEELRAKVAQLEDQLLERNKAMKLQQQRISDMKKTIQRELKCQQNTGGEGIQSNDIVPEQGNAASAGDAAATRGSANATSGRPGNHCLEGSKLEEDINFKYLKHVVFKFMTSKEYEAQHLIRAVSVLLRFTADEEQLIREHLDWKSSWFGSRPHPHHHQPPPPHLPQPHPASHRHQSQQHQHRSSVALGAHSKAGTRPS
;
A
#
# COMPACT_ATOMS: atom_id res chain seq x y z
N MET A 1 22.03 -84.39 -38.47
CA MET A 1 21.51 -83.11 -37.94
C MET A 1 21.69 -81.99 -38.96
N PHE A 2 22.91 -81.52 -39.24
CA PHE A 2 23.19 -80.39 -40.14
C PHE A 2 22.49 -80.42 -41.51
N THR A 3 22.36 -81.58 -42.16
CA THR A 3 21.62 -81.72 -43.43
C THR A 3 20.12 -81.37 -43.33
N LYS A 4 19.47 -81.64 -42.19
CA LYS A 4 18.08 -81.20 -41.93
C LYS A 4 18.01 -79.71 -41.62
N LEU A 5 19.02 -79.15 -40.96
CA LEU A 5 19.09 -77.71 -40.68
C LEU A 5 19.31 -76.91 -41.97
N LYS A 6 20.23 -77.35 -42.84
CA LYS A 6 20.45 -76.70 -44.15
C LYS A 6 19.17 -76.73 -44.98
N LYS A 7 18.50 -77.90 -45.11
CA LYS A 7 17.25 -78.01 -45.87
C LYS A 7 16.17 -77.05 -45.35
N ARG A 8 16.07 -76.87 -44.02
CA ARG A 8 15.11 -75.94 -43.42
C ARG A 8 15.39 -74.48 -43.79
N ILE A 9 16.66 -74.05 -43.72
CA ILE A 9 17.09 -72.71 -44.14
C ILE A 9 16.87 -72.50 -45.66
N GLU A 10 17.07 -73.54 -46.45
CA GLU A 10 16.89 -73.53 -47.92
C GLU A 10 15.39 -73.53 -48.31
N GLU A 11 14.50 -74.04 -47.45
CA GLU A 11 13.03 -73.96 -47.56
C GLU A 11 12.48 -72.61 -47.09
N GLU A 12 12.99 -72.08 -45.97
CA GLU A 12 12.55 -70.81 -45.36
C GLU A 12 12.85 -69.61 -46.28
N ASN A 13 14.06 -69.56 -46.86
CA ASN A 13 14.44 -68.55 -47.85
C ASN A 13 13.63 -68.59 -49.16
N GLN A 14 12.92 -69.68 -49.46
CA GLN A 14 12.04 -69.76 -50.65
C GLN A 14 10.65 -69.15 -50.40
N THR A 15 10.28 -68.85 -49.15
CA THR A 15 8.95 -68.33 -48.81
C THR A 15 8.83 -66.80 -48.78
N GLU A 16 9.93 -66.05 -48.76
CA GLU A 16 9.88 -64.57 -48.69
C GLU A 16 9.84 -63.87 -50.06
N LEU A 17 10.06 -64.58 -51.18
CA LEU A 17 10.11 -64.03 -52.54
C LEU A 17 8.77 -64.07 -53.28
N ASN A 18 7.64 -63.65 -52.66
CA ASN A 18 6.39 -63.49 -53.41
C ASN A 18 5.36 -62.46 -52.87
N ILE A 19 5.73 -61.18 -52.79
CA ILE A 19 4.76 -60.07 -52.89
C ILE A 19 5.21 -59.15 -54.03
N GLY A 20 4.48 -59.20 -55.15
CA GLY A 20 4.86 -58.56 -56.41
C GLY A 20 4.41 -57.10 -56.55
N ILE A 21 5.20 -56.33 -57.31
CA ILE A 21 4.81 -55.05 -57.92
C ILE A 21 3.91 -55.34 -59.15
N PRO A 22 3.25 -54.33 -59.75
CA PRO A 22 3.83 -53.85 -61.01
C PRO A 22 3.74 -52.34 -61.23
N THR A 23 4.86 -51.73 -61.63
CA THR A 23 4.91 -50.44 -62.32
C THR A 23 4.64 -50.63 -63.81
N SER A 24 4.05 -49.62 -64.47
CA SER A 24 4.08 -49.51 -65.93
C SER A 24 4.09 -48.05 -66.40
N LEU A 25 4.93 -47.78 -67.40
CA LEU A 25 4.93 -46.58 -68.25
C LEU A 25 4.62 -47.04 -69.69
N PRO A 26 4.12 -46.14 -70.54
CA PRO A 26 4.97 -45.75 -71.68
C PRO A 26 4.88 -44.27 -72.07
N SER A 27 5.86 -43.80 -72.86
CA SER A 27 5.78 -42.56 -73.66
C SER A 27 5.43 -42.88 -75.12
N PRO A 28 5.07 -41.90 -75.99
CA PRO A 28 6.10 -41.25 -76.81
C PRO A 28 5.83 -39.81 -77.35
N THR A 29 6.78 -38.90 -77.11
CA THR A 29 7.37 -37.94 -78.09
C THR A 29 6.41 -36.98 -78.91
N PRO A 30 6.80 -36.28 -80.03
CA PRO A 30 6.86 -34.80 -79.96
C PRO A 30 6.36 -33.95 -81.18
N THR A 31 5.86 -32.72 -80.96
CA THR A 31 5.72 -31.70 -82.04
C THR A 31 5.78 -30.23 -81.56
N HIS A 32 6.47 -29.39 -82.34
CA HIS A 32 6.16 -28.00 -82.82
C HIS A 32 5.20 -27.06 -82.03
N SER A 33 5.32 -25.72 -82.06
CA SER A 33 6.33 -24.75 -82.58
C SER A 33 5.90 -23.31 -82.22
N ARG A 34 6.73 -22.31 -82.58
CA ARG A 34 6.56 -20.83 -82.50
C ARG A 34 6.70 -20.23 -81.08
N ARG A 35 7.44 -19.14 -80.82
CA ARG A 35 8.00 -17.99 -81.59
C ARG A 35 7.03 -16.82 -81.80
N ALA A 36 7.61 -15.62 -81.65
CA ALA A 36 7.03 -14.28 -81.65
C ALA A 36 6.28 -13.91 -80.34
N SER A 37 6.34 -12.69 -79.81
CA SER A 37 7.23 -11.51 -79.92
C SER A 37 6.33 -10.29 -79.70
N GLU A 38 6.77 -9.32 -78.88
CA GLU A 38 6.35 -7.91 -78.93
C GLU A 38 4.86 -7.60 -78.61
N SER A 39 4.45 -6.42 -78.12
CA SER A 39 5.21 -5.20 -77.76
C SER A 39 4.53 -4.39 -76.62
N GLY A 40 5.33 -4.01 -75.60
CA GLY A 40 5.28 -2.69 -74.95
C GLY A 40 4.09 -2.33 -74.01
N VAL A 41 4.09 -1.16 -73.35
CA VAL A 41 5.18 -0.16 -73.15
C VAL A 41 4.83 0.79 -71.98
N ASN A 42 5.84 1.31 -71.25
CA ASN A 42 5.78 2.34 -70.16
C ASN A 42 5.02 1.95 -68.86
N THR A 43 5.57 1.93 -67.63
CA THR A 43 6.43 2.83 -66.79
C THR A 43 5.60 3.85 -65.93
N PRO A 44 6.14 4.54 -64.88
CA PRO A 44 5.85 4.17 -63.48
C PRO A 44 5.55 5.39 -62.53
N VAL A 45 6.13 5.41 -61.29
CA VAL A 45 6.08 6.47 -60.23
C VAL A 45 4.83 6.39 -59.31
N ARG A 46 4.82 6.45 -57.95
CA ARG A 46 5.75 6.73 -56.81
C ARG A 46 5.51 8.07 -56.05
N SER A 47 4.87 7.97 -54.87
CA SER A 47 5.06 8.79 -53.64
C SER A 47 4.77 10.31 -53.63
N THR A 48 4.03 10.80 -52.63
CA THR A 48 4.29 12.05 -51.87
C THR A 48 3.41 12.14 -50.61
N CYS A 49 3.62 13.18 -49.76
CA CYS A 49 3.11 13.31 -48.40
C CYS A 49 2.16 14.52 -48.22
N SER A 50 1.50 14.58 -47.05
CA SER A 50 1.06 15.79 -46.30
C SER A 50 0.06 16.79 -46.91
N GLU A 51 -0.96 17.20 -46.12
CA GLU A 51 -1.02 18.53 -45.47
C GLU A 51 -2.20 18.59 -44.46
N ALA A 52 -2.50 19.76 -43.88
CA ALA A 52 -3.27 19.91 -42.61
C ALA A 52 -4.39 20.97 -42.67
N SER A 53 -5.25 21.05 -41.64
CA SER A 53 -5.57 22.29 -40.88
C SER A 53 -6.60 22.10 -39.75
N ASP A 54 -6.52 23.02 -38.78
CA ASP A 54 -7.50 23.69 -37.88
C ASP A 54 -8.96 23.16 -37.74
N SER A 55 -9.69 23.36 -36.62
CA SER A 55 -9.56 24.41 -35.60
C SER A 55 -10.22 24.07 -34.24
N ASP A 56 -9.98 24.90 -33.22
CA ASP A 56 -10.63 24.87 -31.89
C ASP A 56 -12.10 25.34 -31.90
N ARG A 57 -12.89 24.94 -30.89
CA ARG A 57 -13.42 25.87 -29.85
C ARG A 57 -14.14 25.18 -28.67
N GLU A 58 -13.96 25.74 -27.47
CA GLU A 58 -14.71 25.40 -26.25
C GLU A 58 -16.16 25.91 -26.26
N GLN A 59 -17.05 25.34 -25.42
CA GLN A 59 -17.65 26.08 -24.29
C GLN A 59 -18.37 25.20 -23.26
N ARG A 60 -18.84 25.82 -22.15
CA ARG A 60 -18.96 25.17 -20.82
C ARG A 60 -19.99 25.82 -19.88
N THR A 61 -21.17 25.22 -19.72
CA THR A 61 -22.15 25.47 -18.62
C THR A 61 -22.82 24.11 -18.27
N LYS A 62 -22.99 23.65 -17.02
CA LYS A 62 -23.39 24.19 -15.70
C LYS A 62 -24.91 24.33 -15.46
N LYS A 63 -25.47 23.29 -14.82
CA LYS A 63 -26.51 23.27 -13.76
C LYS A 63 -27.64 24.33 -13.79
N LYS A 64 -28.88 23.85 -13.71
CA LYS A 64 -29.64 23.83 -12.42
C LYS A 64 -30.86 22.90 -12.44
N GLU A 65 -31.36 22.57 -11.26
CA GLU A 65 -32.65 21.92 -11.01
C GLU A 65 -33.84 22.90 -11.16
N TYR A 66 -35.07 22.42 -11.47
CA TYR A 66 -36.19 22.46 -10.51
C TYR A 66 -37.40 21.59 -10.91
N GLU A 67 -38.48 21.69 -10.13
CA GLU A 67 -39.46 20.64 -9.81
C GLU A 67 -40.64 20.42 -10.77
N GLN A 68 -41.39 19.35 -10.45
CA GLN A 68 -42.67 18.92 -11.01
C GLN A 68 -43.77 19.99 -10.95
N SER A 69 -44.65 20.02 -11.95
CA SER A 69 -46.06 20.42 -11.78
C SER A 69 -46.98 19.77 -12.83
N SER A 70 -47.94 18.99 -12.36
CA SER A 70 -49.24 18.73 -13.02
C SER A 70 -50.28 19.72 -12.43
N PRO A 71 -51.52 19.90 -12.97
CA PRO A 71 -52.34 18.94 -13.73
C PRO A 71 -53.25 19.55 -14.83
N SER A 72 -54.19 18.73 -15.34
CA SER A 72 -55.56 19.05 -15.86
C SER A 72 -55.83 20.35 -16.66
N GLY A 73 -56.56 20.34 -17.79
CA GLY A 73 -57.31 19.27 -18.45
C GLY A 73 -58.62 19.80 -19.10
N SER A 74 -59.34 18.94 -19.84
CA SER A 74 -60.70 19.18 -20.38
C SER A 74 -60.89 20.31 -21.43
N GLY A 75 -62.12 20.45 -21.95
CA GLY A 75 -62.60 21.71 -22.54
C GLY A 75 -62.49 21.90 -24.05
N ALA A 76 -62.98 20.97 -24.88
CA ALA A 76 -63.32 21.28 -26.28
C ALA A 76 -64.82 21.64 -26.38
N SER A 77 -65.15 22.79 -26.98
CA SER A 77 -66.53 23.21 -27.23
C SER A 77 -66.72 23.61 -28.69
N GLY A 78 -67.41 22.76 -29.46
CA GLY A 78 -68.12 23.22 -30.65
C GLY A 78 -69.25 24.17 -30.24
N SER A 79 -69.52 25.26 -30.96
CA SER A 79 -70.13 25.28 -32.30
C SER A 79 -71.57 24.80 -32.26
N ASP A 80 -72.53 25.74 -32.23
CA ASP A 80 -73.95 25.40 -32.38
C ASP A 80 -74.74 26.51 -33.10
N HIS A 81 -75.64 26.09 -34.02
CA HIS A 81 -76.72 26.85 -34.67
C HIS A 81 -76.38 28.10 -35.56
N ALA A 82 -77.15 28.48 -36.60
CA ALA A 82 -78.10 27.74 -37.45
C ALA A 82 -78.50 28.52 -38.75
N ARG A 83 -78.82 27.77 -39.82
CA ARG A 83 -79.85 28.02 -40.88
C ARG A 83 -79.98 29.36 -41.66
N HIS A 84 -80.01 29.21 -43.01
CA HIS A 84 -80.79 29.95 -44.04
C HIS A 84 -80.64 31.50 -44.14
N GLY A 85 -80.83 32.16 -45.30
CA GLY A 85 -81.14 31.72 -46.67
C GLY A 85 -81.70 32.88 -47.54
N ALA A 86 -82.16 32.57 -48.76
CA ALA A 86 -82.86 33.46 -49.71
C ALA A 86 -82.04 34.57 -50.43
N ARG A 87 -82.69 35.25 -51.40
CA ARG A 87 -82.08 35.98 -52.52
C ARG A 87 -82.97 37.16 -52.98
N ALA A 88 -82.38 38.35 -53.03
CA ALA A 88 -82.81 39.57 -53.75
C ALA A 88 -84.20 40.18 -53.42
N GLY A 89 -84.27 41.52 -53.52
CA GLY A 89 -85.52 42.29 -53.50
C GLY A 89 -85.46 43.52 -52.60
N THR A 90 -85.68 44.71 -53.16
CA THR A 90 -85.91 45.96 -52.41
C THR A 90 -87.40 46.21 -52.23
N PRO A 91 -87.78 47.03 -51.23
CA PRO A 91 -88.35 48.33 -51.62
C PRO A 91 -87.84 49.51 -50.75
N LYS A 92 -88.17 50.74 -51.18
CA LYS A 92 -87.75 51.99 -50.53
C LYS A 92 -88.68 52.40 -49.36
N LYS A 93 -88.13 52.84 -48.22
CA LYS A 93 -88.42 54.14 -47.56
C LYS A 93 -87.62 54.39 -46.27
N SER A 94 -86.81 55.47 -46.28
CA SER A 94 -86.50 56.40 -45.18
C SER A 94 -86.47 55.91 -43.71
N GLU A 95 -85.27 55.58 -43.15
CA GLU A 95 -85.12 55.34 -41.70
C GLU A 95 -83.68 55.53 -41.14
N GLN A 96 -82.99 56.61 -41.52
CA GLN A 96 -81.55 56.86 -41.26
C GLN A 96 -81.07 56.84 -39.79
N GLY A 97 -81.99 56.86 -38.81
CA GLY A 97 -81.64 56.74 -37.39
C GLY A 97 -81.28 55.31 -36.96
N ALA A 98 -81.84 54.30 -37.62
CA ALA A 98 -81.60 52.90 -37.28
C ALA A 98 -80.22 52.41 -37.76
N GLU A 99 -79.79 52.85 -38.96
CA GLU A 99 -78.53 52.42 -39.59
C GLU A 99 -77.31 52.68 -38.70
N TYR A 100 -77.21 53.86 -38.07
CA TYR A 100 -76.10 54.17 -37.17
C TYR A 100 -76.07 53.29 -35.90
N GLY A 101 -77.24 52.97 -35.34
CA GLY A 101 -77.37 52.07 -34.19
C GLY A 101 -76.99 50.63 -34.53
N GLU A 102 -77.46 50.12 -35.67
CA GLU A 102 -77.07 48.81 -36.18
C GLU A 102 -75.57 48.72 -36.49
N ILE A 103 -75.00 49.73 -37.14
CA ILE A 103 -73.56 49.76 -37.47
C ILE A 103 -72.73 49.77 -36.20
N TYR A 104 -73.11 50.56 -35.18
CA TYR A 104 -72.42 50.56 -33.89
C TYR A 104 -72.52 49.21 -33.16
N HIS A 105 -73.71 48.59 -33.16
CA HIS A 105 -73.89 47.28 -32.53
C HIS A 105 -73.11 46.17 -33.26
N LYS A 106 -73.13 46.15 -34.60
CA LYS A 106 -72.33 45.24 -35.43
C LYS A 106 -70.82 45.46 -35.21
N LEU A 107 -70.37 46.70 -35.08
CA LEU A 107 -68.97 47.02 -34.79
C LEU A 107 -68.55 46.55 -33.39
N GLN A 108 -69.41 46.68 -32.38
CA GLN A 108 -69.16 46.12 -31.04
C GLN A 108 -69.16 44.59 -31.05
N LEU A 109 -70.04 43.95 -31.83
CA LEU A 109 -70.08 42.50 -31.99
C LEU A 109 -68.77 41.99 -32.64
N ILE A 110 -68.36 42.58 -33.76
CA ILE A 110 -67.10 42.29 -34.44
C ILE A 110 -65.89 42.54 -33.53
N LYS A 111 -65.93 43.58 -32.68
CA LYS A 111 -64.87 43.83 -31.68
C LYS A 111 -64.81 42.74 -30.62
N HIS A 112 -65.95 42.32 -30.08
CA HIS A 112 -66.00 41.22 -29.12
C HIS A 112 -65.55 39.89 -29.76
N GLU A 113 -66.02 39.58 -30.96
CA GLU A 113 -65.59 38.40 -31.74
C GLU A 113 -64.08 38.43 -32.00
N LYS A 114 -63.53 39.59 -32.36
CA LYS A 114 -62.09 39.79 -32.53
C LYS A 114 -61.33 39.52 -31.23
N GLU A 115 -61.75 40.12 -30.11
CA GLU A 115 -61.11 39.92 -28.80
C GLU A 115 -61.21 38.44 -28.33
N ASP A 116 -62.27 37.74 -28.72
CA ASP A 116 -62.46 36.31 -28.50
C ASP A 116 -61.55 35.43 -29.38
N LEU A 117 -61.37 35.81 -30.64
CA LEU A 117 -60.45 35.15 -31.57
C LEU A 117 -58.98 35.39 -31.18
N GLU A 118 -58.62 36.62 -30.75
CA GLU A 118 -57.30 36.94 -30.21
C GLU A 118 -57.03 36.23 -28.88
N ARG A 119 -58.05 35.85 -28.11
CA ARG A 119 -57.91 35.01 -26.92
C ARG A 119 -57.67 33.55 -27.30
N ARG A 120 -58.52 32.99 -28.18
CA ARG A 120 -58.39 31.61 -28.69
C ARG A 120 -57.08 31.39 -29.47
N LEU A 121 -56.59 32.41 -30.16
CA LEU A 121 -55.28 32.38 -30.82
C LEU A 121 -54.16 32.24 -29.78
N ARG A 122 -54.12 33.11 -28.76
CA ARG A 122 -53.13 33.02 -27.66
C ARG A 122 -53.22 31.71 -26.87
N GLU A 123 -54.42 31.19 -26.64
CA GLU A 123 -54.63 29.86 -26.04
C GLU A 123 -54.10 28.72 -26.94
N SER A 124 -54.16 28.89 -28.25
CA SER A 124 -53.59 27.95 -29.24
C SER A 124 -52.07 28.07 -29.35
N GLU A 125 -51.53 29.29 -29.37
CA GLU A 125 -50.10 29.60 -29.37
C GLU A 125 -49.45 29.00 -28.12
N HIS A 126 -50.00 29.26 -26.94
CA HIS A 126 -49.50 28.71 -25.68
C HIS A 126 -49.62 27.17 -25.62
N ARG A 127 -50.65 26.58 -26.22
CA ARG A 127 -50.73 25.11 -26.40
C ARG A 127 -49.63 24.57 -27.31
N VAL A 128 -49.25 25.31 -28.37
CA VAL A 128 -48.16 24.92 -29.27
C VAL A 128 -46.80 25.07 -28.57
N GLU A 129 -46.56 26.14 -27.81
CA GLU A 129 -45.36 26.30 -26.97
C GLU A 129 -45.21 25.14 -25.98
N LEU A 130 -46.28 24.79 -25.26
CA LEU A 130 -46.26 23.70 -24.28
C LEU A 130 -45.98 22.34 -24.95
N LEU A 131 -46.54 22.09 -26.14
CA LEU A 131 -46.25 20.90 -26.94
C LEU A 131 -44.84 20.89 -27.54
N ALA A 132 -44.27 22.05 -27.85
CA ALA A 132 -42.88 22.18 -28.30
C ALA A 132 -41.91 21.88 -27.16
N SER A 133 -42.10 22.48 -25.98
CA SER A 133 -41.31 22.18 -24.78
C SER A 133 -41.44 20.71 -24.35
N GLN A 134 -42.63 20.11 -24.45
CA GLN A 134 -42.80 18.67 -24.19
C GLN A 134 -42.07 17.77 -25.21
N ARG A 135 -41.89 18.22 -26.46
CA ARG A 135 -41.05 17.51 -27.46
C ARG A 135 -39.57 17.66 -27.16
N GLU A 136 -39.12 18.88 -26.88
CA GLU A 136 -37.73 19.21 -26.55
C GLU A 136 -37.26 18.42 -25.30
N ASN A 137 -38.01 18.48 -24.20
CA ASN A 137 -37.75 17.70 -22.98
C ASN A 137 -37.70 16.18 -23.22
N ARG A 138 -38.51 15.67 -24.16
CA ARG A 138 -38.51 14.24 -24.56
C ARG A 138 -37.28 13.90 -25.41
N GLU A 139 -36.90 14.77 -26.33
CA GLU A 139 -35.75 14.58 -27.21
C GLU A 139 -34.43 14.72 -26.45
N GLU A 140 -34.35 15.59 -25.44
CA GLU A 140 -33.28 15.58 -24.43
C GLU A 140 -33.21 14.23 -23.71
N LEU A 141 -34.33 13.72 -23.19
CA LEU A 141 -34.37 12.46 -22.45
C LEU A 141 -33.97 11.25 -23.32
N GLU A 142 -34.42 11.21 -24.58
CA GLU A 142 -34.01 10.23 -25.59
C GLU A 142 -32.51 10.34 -25.92
N SER A 143 -31.93 11.56 -25.90
CA SER A 143 -30.49 11.77 -26.06
C SER A 143 -29.68 11.29 -24.85
N PHE A 144 -30.14 11.54 -23.62
CA PHE A 144 -29.50 11.04 -22.39
C PHE A 144 -29.55 9.51 -22.34
N GLN A 145 -30.70 8.91 -22.65
CA GLN A 145 -30.84 7.45 -22.73
C GLN A 145 -29.90 6.85 -23.79
N SER A 146 -29.74 7.52 -24.93
CA SER A 146 -28.81 7.11 -25.99
C SER A 146 -27.35 7.22 -25.54
N GLN A 147 -26.98 8.28 -24.82
CA GLN A 147 -25.63 8.48 -24.29
C GLN A 147 -25.29 7.44 -23.21
N GLU A 148 -26.18 7.18 -22.24
CA GLU A 148 -25.98 6.14 -21.23
C GLU A 148 -25.93 4.75 -21.85
N MET A 149 -26.78 4.45 -22.84
CA MET A 149 -26.70 3.17 -23.55
C MET A 149 -25.38 3.03 -24.34
N ALA A 150 -24.83 4.11 -24.88
CA ALA A 150 -23.50 4.09 -25.51
C ALA A 150 -22.38 3.84 -24.48
N LYS A 151 -22.42 4.48 -23.30
CA LYS A 151 -21.49 4.22 -22.19
C LYS A 151 -21.54 2.76 -21.73
N VAL A 152 -22.74 2.21 -21.52
CA VAL A 152 -22.94 0.80 -21.12
C VAL A 152 -22.43 -0.16 -22.19
N LYS A 153 -22.71 0.10 -23.48
CA LYS A 153 -22.19 -0.71 -24.60
C LYS A 153 -20.65 -0.68 -24.66
N HIS A 154 -20.03 0.49 -24.47
CA HIS A 154 -18.58 0.62 -24.45
C HIS A 154 -17.97 -0.11 -23.25
N LEU A 155 -18.50 0.08 -22.04
CA LEU A 155 -18.01 -0.58 -20.82
C LEU A 155 -18.13 -2.12 -20.91
N LEU A 156 -19.25 -2.62 -21.45
CA LEU A 156 -19.45 -4.05 -21.72
C LEU A 156 -18.45 -4.58 -22.75
N LEU A 157 -18.16 -3.81 -23.81
CA LEU A 157 -17.17 -4.19 -24.82
C LEU A 157 -15.75 -4.26 -24.24
N CYS A 158 -15.35 -3.28 -23.43
CA CYS A 158 -14.05 -3.27 -22.73
C CYS A 158 -13.95 -4.46 -21.77
N SER A 159 -14.95 -4.68 -20.93
CA SER A 159 -15.01 -5.86 -20.03
C SER A 159 -14.94 -7.19 -20.81
N GLN A 160 -15.58 -7.29 -21.98
CA GLN A 160 -15.52 -8.48 -22.83
C GLN A 160 -14.16 -8.64 -23.56
N GLN A 161 -13.40 -7.55 -23.77
CA GLN A 161 -12.03 -7.61 -24.28
C GLN A 161 -11.05 -8.03 -23.16
N GLU A 162 -11.22 -7.49 -21.96
CA GLU A 162 -10.47 -7.88 -20.76
C GLU A 162 -10.67 -9.35 -20.42
N LEU A 163 -11.92 -9.85 -20.49
CA LEU A 163 -12.23 -11.26 -20.25
C LEU A 163 -11.51 -12.17 -21.25
N ARG A 164 -11.58 -11.88 -22.56
CA ARG A 164 -10.83 -12.63 -23.59
C ARG A 164 -9.32 -12.58 -23.36
N ALA A 165 -8.80 -11.44 -22.93
CA ALA A 165 -7.37 -11.28 -22.62
C ALA A 165 -6.95 -12.01 -21.33
N ALA A 166 -7.88 -12.27 -20.41
CA ALA A 166 -7.66 -13.14 -19.25
C ALA A 166 -7.75 -14.63 -19.64
N ASP A 167 -8.75 -15.01 -20.43
CA ASP A 167 -8.93 -16.39 -20.93
C ASP A 167 -7.73 -16.87 -21.75
N GLU A 168 -7.21 -16.06 -22.69
CA GLU A 168 -6.05 -16.46 -23.49
C GLU A 168 -4.77 -16.55 -22.64
N LYS A 169 -4.60 -15.70 -21.62
CA LYS A 169 -3.48 -15.83 -20.64
C LYS A 169 -3.62 -17.08 -19.78
N LEU A 170 -4.85 -17.46 -19.40
CA LEU A 170 -5.12 -18.69 -18.67
C LEU A 170 -4.83 -19.91 -19.55
N ARG A 171 -5.24 -19.87 -20.83
CA ARG A 171 -4.98 -20.91 -21.83
C ARG A 171 -3.47 -21.08 -22.08
N GLN A 172 -2.73 -19.98 -22.25
CA GLN A 172 -1.28 -19.98 -22.36
C GLN A 172 -0.61 -20.62 -21.14
N ARG A 173 -0.99 -20.21 -19.91
CA ARG A 173 -0.45 -20.83 -18.69
C ARG A 173 -0.83 -22.30 -18.51
N SER A 174 -1.99 -22.72 -19.01
CA SER A 174 -2.37 -24.14 -19.04
C SER A 174 -1.52 -24.94 -20.02
N GLU A 175 -1.18 -24.36 -21.18
CA GLU A 175 -0.28 -24.96 -22.18
C GLU A 175 1.15 -25.06 -21.64
N GLU A 176 1.67 -23.97 -21.04
CA GLU A 176 2.97 -23.92 -20.34
C GLU A 176 3.05 -24.98 -19.23
N CYS A 177 2.00 -25.10 -18.41
CA CYS A 177 1.93 -26.07 -17.34
C CYS A 177 1.91 -27.51 -17.86
N ARG A 178 1.16 -27.79 -18.94
CA ARG A 178 1.15 -29.12 -19.58
C ARG A 178 2.53 -29.47 -20.13
N LEU A 179 3.19 -28.55 -20.85
CA LEU A 179 4.54 -28.76 -21.39
C LEU A 179 5.58 -28.97 -20.28
N ALA A 180 5.48 -28.24 -19.17
CA ALA A 180 6.32 -28.45 -18.00
C ALA A 180 6.08 -29.84 -17.36
N GLN A 181 4.82 -30.29 -17.30
CA GLN A 181 4.45 -31.59 -16.74
C GLN A 181 4.88 -32.77 -17.66
N GLU A 182 4.71 -32.63 -18.98
CA GLU A 182 5.29 -33.53 -19.99
C GLU A 182 6.81 -33.66 -19.79
N ARG A 183 7.51 -32.52 -19.63
CA ARG A 183 8.96 -32.47 -19.42
C ARG A 183 9.42 -33.09 -18.10
N VAL A 184 8.63 -32.96 -17.02
CA VAL A 184 8.89 -33.68 -15.76
C VAL A 184 8.79 -35.19 -15.99
N CYS A 185 7.73 -35.68 -16.65
CA CYS A 185 7.60 -37.11 -16.93
C CYS A 185 8.66 -37.68 -17.90
N GLU A 186 9.24 -36.86 -18.78
CA GLU A 186 10.45 -37.23 -19.53
C GLU A 186 11.66 -37.41 -18.62
N LEU A 187 11.91 -36.46 -17.71
CA LEU A 187 13.04 -36.49 -16.77
C LEU A 187 12.90 -37.63 -15.75
N GLU A 188 11.69 -37.94 -15.31
CA GLU A 188 11.40 -39.11 -14.47
C GLU A 188 11.72 -40.43 -15.19
N ARG A 189 11.28 -40.59 -16.45
CA ARG A 189 11.64 -41.76 -17.28
C ARG A 189 13.14 -41.87 -17.53
N ALA A 190 13.83 -40.75 -17.76
CA ALA A 190 15.28 -40.73 -17.89
C ALA A 190 15.97 -41.14 -16.57
N SER A 191 15.51 -40.62 -15.44
CA SER A 191 16.00 -40.96 -14.10
C SER A 191 15.82 -42.44 -13.76
N GLN A 192 14.64 -43.01 -14.03
CA GLN A 192 14.36 -44.45 -13.86
C GLN A 192 15.30 -45.31 -14.73
N LYS A 193 15.55 -44.90 -15.98
CA LYS A 193 16.50 -45.61 -16.86
C LYS A 193 17.92 -45.58 -16.29
N VAL A 194 18.39 -44.41 -15.83
CA VAL A 194 19.69 -44.26 -15.17
C VAL A 194 19.78 -45.10 -13.89
N GLN A 195 18.72 -45.21 -13.09
CA GLN A 195 18.69 -46.11 -11.93
C GLN A 195 18.78 -47.59 -12.33
N GLY A 196 18.09 -48.00 -13.40
CA GLY A 196 18.20 -49.37 -13.94
C GLY A 196 19.60 -49.70 -14.46
N ASP A 197 20.22 -48.79 -15.18
CA ASP A 197 21.58 -48.95 -15.71
C ASP A 197 22.65 -48.87 -14.59
N GLN A 198 22.42 -48.11 -13.52
CA GLN A 198 23.20 -48.20 -12.27
C GLN A 198 23.01 -49.54 -11.54
N GLY A 199 21.81 -50.13 -11.59
CA GLY A 199 21.54 -51.48 -11.07
C GLY A 199 22.38 -52.53 -11.78
N ARG A 200 22.28 -52.58 -13.11
CA ARG A 200 23.09 -53.44 -14.00
C ARG A 200 24.59 -53.25 -13.76
N THR A 201 25.05 -52.00 -13.63
CA THR A 201 26.46 -51.70 -13.35
C THR A 201 26.90 -52.30 -12.00
N LYS A 202 26.07 -52.24 -10.96
CA LYS A 202 26.35 -52.88 -9.65
C LYS A 202 26.32 -54.40 -9.71
N GLU A 203 25.51 -54.99 -10.59
CA GLU A 203 25.47 -56.44 -10.80
C GLU A 203 26.71 -56.92 -11.54
N LEU A 204 27.08 -56.27 -12.65
CA LEU A 204 28.32 -56.54 -13.40
C LEU A 204 29.58 -56.33 -12.54
N LEU A 205 29.59 -55.36 -11.62
CA LEU A 205 30.70 -55.18 -10.67
C LEU A 205 30.79 -56.30 -9.62
N LYS A 206 29.66 -56.89 -9.20
CA LYS A 206 29.68 -58.10 -8.33
C LYS A 206 30.16 -59.31 -9.10
N GLU A 207 29.65 -59.52 -10.31
CA GLU A 207 30.05 -60.62 -11.19
C GLU A 207 31.55 -60.56 -11.50
N LYS A 208 32.06 -59.38 -11.88
CA LYS A 208 33.50 -59.12 -12.04
C LYS A 208 34.28 -59.48 -10.77
N ALA A 209 33.85 -59.03 -9.59
CA ALA A 209 34.54 -59.35 -8.34
C ALA A 209 34.55 -60.86 -8.02
N THR A 210 33.48 -61.59 -8.34
CA THR A 210 33.45 -63.05 -8.20
C THR A 210 34.35 -63.76 -9.22
N LEU A 211 34.44 -63.26 -10.45
CA LEU A 211 35.35 -63.80 -11.48
C LEU A 211 36.81 -63.51 -11.14
N GLU A 212 37.13 -62.34 -10.58
CA GLU A 212 38.48 -62.00 -10.10
C GLU A 212 38.92 -62.92 -8.96
N ALA A 213 38.03 -63.18 -7.99
CA ALA A 213 38.29 -64.12 -6.89
C ALA A 213 38.48 -65.58 -7.38
N GLU A 214 37.68 -66.02 -8.36
CA GLU A 214 37.79 -67.36 -8.96
C GLU A 214 39.08 -67.51 -9.78
N VAL A 215 39.48 -66.47 -10.52
CA VAL A 215 40.76 -66.42 -11.23
C VAL A 215 41.95 -66.51 -10.26
N ASP A 216 41.88 -65.83 -9.11
CA ASP A 216 42.94 -65.91 -8.10
C ASP A 216 42.98 -67.27 -7.37
N ARG A 217 41.82 -67.91 -7.13
CA ARG A 217 41.75 -69.30 -6.66
C ARG A 217 42.45 -70.26 -7.65
N LEU A 218 42.12 -70.15 -8.93
CA LEU A 218 42.72 -70.98 -9.99
C LEU A 218 44.23 -70.75 -10.15
N LYS A 219 44.73 -69.50 -10.00
CA LYS A 219 46.17 -69.22 -9.93
C LYS A 219 46.83 -69.92 -8.74
N GLN A 220 46.22 -69.88 -7.56
CA GLN A 220 46.75 -70.53 -6.36
C GLN A 220 46.83 -72.06 -6.52
N GLU A 221 45.80 -72.67 -7.11
CA GLU A 221 45.77 -74.12 -7.41
C GLU A 221 46.76 -74.50 -8.52
N ALA A 222 46.98 -73.65 -9.52
CA ALA A 222 48.01 -73.86 -10.54
C ALA A 222 49.42 -73.82 -9.93
N LEU A 223 49.70 -72.84 -9.05
CA LEU A 223 50.97 -72.76 -8.32
C LEU A 223 51.19 -73.97 -7.39
N GLN A 224 50.15 -74.40 -6.68
CA GLN A 224 50.22 -75.58 -5.80
C GLN A 224 50.47 -76.87 -6.61
N ASN A 225 49.80 -77.04 -7.75
CA ASN A 225 50.03 -78.18 -8.63
C ASN A 225 51.42 -78.14 -9.27
N SER A 226 51.91 -76.98 -9.69
CA SER A 226 53.29 -76.81 -10.19
C SER A 226 54.31 -77.23 -9.12
N GLY A 227 54.16 -76.75 -7.87
CA GLY A 227 55.03 -77.15 -6.77
C GLY A 227 54.98 -78.66 -6.48
N ARG A 228 53.81 -79.29 -6.58
CA ARG A 228 53.65 -80.74 -6.43
C ARG A 228 54.25 -81.53 -7.59
N ILE A 229 54.19 -81.00 -8.82
CA ILE A 229 54.85 -81.60 -9.99
C ILE A 229 56.37 -81.58 -9.79
N SER A 230 56.97 -80.43 -9.45
CA SER A 230 58.43 -80.36 -9.24
C SER A 230 58.93 -81.18 -8.05
N GLN A 231 58.10 -81.42 -7.03
CA GLN A 231 58.41 -82.42 -5.99
C GLN A 231 58.42 -83.85 -6.55
N LEU A 232 57.43 -84.21 -7.36
CA LEU A 232 57.36 -85.53 -8.00
C LEU A 232 58.51 -85.75 -8.99
N GLU A 233 58.84 -84.76 -9.81
CA GLU A 233 59.98 -84.75 -10.74
C GLU A 233 61.30 -84.98 -9.98
N CYS A 234 61.51 -84.29 -8.85
CA CYS A 234 62.66 -84.51 -7.98
C CYS A 234 62.72 -85.94 -7.42
N THR A 235 61.60 -86.48 -6.93
CA THR A 235 61.57 -87.88 -6.44
C THR A 235 61.78 -88.91 -7.56
N LEU A 236 61.31 -88.62 -8.78
CA LEU A 236 61.50 -89.48 -9.95
C LEU A 236 62.96 -89.47 -10.42
N GLY A 237 63.63 -88.31 -10.38
CA GLY A 237 65.07 -88.20 -10.62
C GLY A 237 65.86 -89.07 -9.65
N ASN A 238 65.66 -88.88 -8.34
CA ASN A 238 66.36 -89.67 -7.30
C ASN A 238 66.14 -91.19 -7.48
N LEU A 239 64.91 -91.64 -7.77
CA LEU A 239 64.60 -93.05 -8.02
C LEU A 239 65.21 -93.59 -9.34
N THR A 240 65.44 -92.72 -10.32
CA THR A 240 66.12 -93.07 -11.57
C THR A 240 67.62 -93.26 -11.32
N ASP A 241 68.25 -92.34 -10.58
CA ASP A 241 69.66 -92.44 -10.17
C ASP A 241 69.91 -93.69 -9.30
N GLU A 242 69.01 -94.01 -8.36
CA GLU A 242 69.05 -95.25 -7.59
C GLU A 242 68.89 -96.50 -8.48
N HIS A 243 67.98 -96.47 -9.46
CA HIS A 243 67.78 -97.58 -10.39
C HIS A 243 69.01 -97.83 -11.27
N ASP A 244 69.59 -96.80 -11.89
CA ASP A 244 70.77 -96.97 -12.74
C ASP A 244 72.02 -97.33 -11.90
N GLY A 245 72.12 -96.88 -10.65
CA GLY A 245 73.13 -97.36 -9.69
C GLY A 245 73.00 -98.86 -9.35
N LEU A 246 71.78 -99.32 -9.06
CA LEU A 246 71.48 -100.73 -8.81
C LEU A 246 71.72 -101.59 -10.06
N LYS A 247 71.34 -101.10 -11.24
CA LYS A 247 71.56 -101.75 -12.53
C LYS A 247 73.05 -101.85 -12.87
N HIS A 248 73.82 -100.78 -12.68
CA HIS A 248 75.27 -100.81 -12.90
C HIS A 248 75.99 -101.79 -11.96
N THR A 249 75.61 -101.82 -10.67
CA THR A 249 76.18 -102.81 -9.73
C THR A 249 75.76 -104.24 -10.07
N HIS A 250 74.49 -104.48 -10.44
CA HIS A 250 74.02 -105.78 -10.95
C HIS A 250 74.83 -106.24 -12.17
N ASP A 251 75.00 -105.38 -13.18
CA ASP A 251 75.69 -105.74 -14.41
C ASP A 251 77.20 -105.97 -14.19
N LEU A 252 77.81 -105.24 -13.24
CA LEU A 252 79.17 -105.51 -12.78
C LEU A 252 79.30 -106.88 -12.10
N TYR A 253 78.38 -107.24 -11.18
CA TYR A 253 78.36 -108.56 -10.54
C TYR A 253 78.09 -109.69 -11.55
N LYS A 254 77.14 -109.50 -12.47
CA LYS A 254 76.80 -110.44 -13.54
C LYS A 254 77.98 -110.67 -14.48
N SER A 255 78.65 -109.59 -14.92
CA SER A 255 79.86 -109.65 -15.75
C SER A 255 80.98 -110.42 -15.04
N LYS A 256 81.27 -110.07 -13.78
CA LYS A 256 82.30 -110.74 -12.96
C LYS A 256 82.01 -112.22 -12.76
N THR A 257 80.76 -112.59 -12.47
CA THR A 257 80.34 -113.99 -12.28
C THR A 257 80.41 -114.78 -13.59
N THR A 258 79.98 -114.19 -14.70
CA THR A 258 80.04 -114.82 -16.03
C THR A 258 81.50 -115.05 -16.48
N SER A 259 82.38 -114.07 -16.25
CA SER A 259 83.81 -114.20 -16.53
C SER A 259 84.47 -115.28 -15.68
N LEU A 260 84.15 -115.35 -14.38
CA LEU A 260 84.67 -116.38 -13.48
C LEU A 260 84.19 -117.78 -13.90
N LEU A 261 82.91 -117.92 -14.28
CA LEU A 261 82.36 -119.19 -14.76
C LEU A 261 83.11 -119.65 -16.02
N ALA A 262 83.24 -118.79 -17.03
CA ALA A 262 83.94 -119.11 -18.27
C ALA A 262 85.43 -119.48 -18.05
N GLU A 263 86.10 -118.85 -17.08
CA GLU A 263 87.47 -119.22 -16.67
C GLU A 263 87.50 -120.64 -16.07
N LYS A 264 86.51 -121.00 -15.25
CA LYS A 264 86.39 -122.36 -14.68
C LYS A 264 86.01 -123.39 -15.74
N ASP A 265 85.06 -123.11 -16.60
CA ASP A 265 84.63 -124.03 -17.67
C ASP A 265 85.79 -124.29 -18.64
N SER A 266 86.56 -123.26 -19.02
CA SER A 266 87.79 -123.42 -19.80
C SER A 266 88.86 -124.23 -19.06
N SER A 267 88.99 -124.06 -17.74
CA SER A 267 89.92 -124.84 -16.92
C SER A 267 89.49 -126.32 -16.83
N ILE A 268 88.19 -126.59 -16.76
CA ILE A 268 87.63 -127.94 -16.72
C ILE A 268 87.84 -128.63 -18.07
N CYS A 269 87.42 -128.02 -19.18
CA CYS A 269 87.58 -128.59 -20.52
C CYS A 269 89.04 -128.95 -20.84
N THR A 270 89.99 -128.06 -20.52
CA THR A 270 91.43 -128.30 -20.78
C THR A 270 92.05 -129.35 -19.86
N LEU A 271 91.48 -129.61 -18.67
CA LEU A 271 91.86 -130.75 -17.84
C LEU A 271 91.24 -132.05 -18.36
N GLU A 272 89.98 -132.05 -18.76
CA GLU A 272 89.27 -133.22 -19.30
C GLU A 272 89.88 -133.72 -20.61
N ASP A 273 90.16 -132.83 -21.57
CA ASP A 273 90.87 -133.17 -22.82
C ASP A 273 92.24 -133.80 -22.54
N ARG A 274 92.95 -133.29 -21.51
CA ARG A 274 94.29 -133.76 -21.14
C ARG A 274 94.24 -135.10 -20.42
N VAL A 275 93.25 -135.34 -19.57
CA VAL A 275 92.99 -136.66 -18.94
C VAL A 275 92.68 -137.68 -20.04
N GLN A 276 91.69 -137.41 -20.89
CA GLN A 276 91.33 -138.28 -22.01
C GLN A 276 92.51 -138.59 -22.96
N THR A 277 93.39 -137.62 -23.19
CA THR A 277 94.58 -137.80 -24.04
C THR A 277 95.64 -138.67 -23.37
N LEU A 278 95.75 -138.63 -22.04
CA LEU A 278 96.68 -139.47 -21.27
C LEU A 278 96.16 -140.90 -21.15
N GLU A 279 94.87 -141.09 -20.89
CA GLU A 279 94.20 -142.40 -20.85
C GLU A 279 94.38 -143.15 -22.19
N LYS A 280 93.99 -142.53 -23.31
CA LYS A 280 94.09 -143.15 -24.65
C LYS A 280 95.54 -143.47 -25.05
N ARG A 281 96.53 -142.73 -24.53
CA ARG A 281 97.97 -143.03 -24.73
C ARG A 281 98.48 -144.16 -23.84
N LEU A 282 97.92 -144.32 -22.64
CA LEU A 282 98.24 -145.45 -21.75
C LEU A 282 97.72 -146.76 -22.35
N ASP A 283 96.47 -146.77 -22.81
CA ASP A 283 95.84 -147.92 -23.46
C ASP A 283 96.57 -148.33 -24.75
N GLY A 284 96.96 -147.35 -25.57
CA GLY A 284 97.65 -147.60 -26.84
C GLY A 284 99.08 -148.14 -26.71
N ALA A 285 99.72 -148.02 -25.55
CA ALA A 285 101.15 -148.35 -25.38
C ALA A 285 101.45 -149.87 -25.29
N GLY A 286 100.43 -150.71 -25.07
CA GLY A 286 100.59 -152.16 -24.93
C GLY A 286 100.29 -153.01 -26.19
N LEU A 287 99.89 -152.38 -27.29
CA LEU A 287 99.26 -153.06 -28.44
C LEU A 287 100.28 -153.64 -29.43
N THR A 288 99.95 -154.81 -29.99
CA THR A 288 100.74 -155.51 -31.03
C THR A 288 100.48 -154.95 -32.43
N GLY A 289 101.24 -155.38 -33.45
CA GLY A 289 101.25 -154.75 -34.78
C GLY A 289 99.89 -154.62 -35.47
N ASP A 290 99.08 -155.69 -35.50
CA ASP A 290 97.73 -155.64 -36.09
C ASP A 290 96.77 -154.80 -35.24
N GLU A 291 96.92 -154.81 -33.92
CA GLU A 291 96.14 -153.97 -33.00
C GLU A 291 96.49 -152.48 -33.15
N GLN A 292 97.75 -152.14 -33.45
CA GLN A 292 98.18 -150.78 -33.81
C GLN A 292 97.56 -150.33 -35.14
N VAL A 293 97.53 -151.19 -36.17
CA VAL A 293 96.85 -150.89 -37.44
C VAL A 293 95.33 -150.73 -37.22
N GLN A 294 94.72 -151.59 -36.40
CA GLN A 294 93.30 -151.50 -36.08
C GLN A 294 92.97 -150.25 -35.25
N SER A 295 93.88 -149.83 -34.36
CA SER A 295 93.81 -148.57 -33.62
C SER A 295 93.90 -147.36 -34.55
N LEU A 296 94.86 -147.34 -35.49
CA LEU A 296 94.97 -146.29 -36.51
C LEU A 296 93.73 -146.22 -37.43
N VAL A 297 93.10 -147.35 -37.75
CA VAL A 297 91.82 -147.38 -38.48
C VAL A 297 90.65 -146.86 -37.63
N GLN A 298 90.65 -147.08 -36.32
CA GLN A 298 89.68 -146.49 -35.40
C GLN A 298 89.91 -144.98 -35.24
N GLU A 299 91.16 -144.53 -35.09
CA GLU A 299 91.53 -143.11 -35.08
C GLU A 299 91.11 -142.43 -36.37
N ARG A 300 91.38 -143.03 -37.54
CA ARG A 300 90.92 -142.52 -38.84
C ARG A 300 89.39 -142.34 -38.88
N LYS A 301 88.62 -143.31 -38.38
CA LYS A 301 87.14 -143.21 -38.28
C LYS A 301 86.70 -142.12 -37.30
N VAL A 302 87.40 -141.94 -36.19
CA VAL A 302 87.13 -140.85 -35.22
C VAL A 302 87.46 -139.49 -35.82
N LEU A 303 88.52 -139.37 -36.63
CA LEU A 303 88.89 -138.14 -37.35
C LEU A 303 87.91 -137.83 -38.48
N GLU A 304 87.42 -138.83 -39.22
CA GLU A 304 86.32 -138.66 -40.20
C GLU A 304 85.03 -138.20 -39.50
N LYS A 305 84.65 -138.84 -38.39
CA LYS A 305 83.50 -138.42 -37.57
C LYS A 305 83.65 -136.98 -37.08
N LYS A 306 84.82 -136.59 -36.56
CA LYS A 306 85.13 -135.21 -36.13
C LYS A 306 85.08 -134.20 -37.29
N LEU A 307 85.47 -134.60 -38.50
CA LEU A 307 85.36 -133.75 -39.69
C LEU A 307 83.90 -133.52 -40.09
N ASP A 308 83.06 -134.55 -40.04
CA ASP A 308 81.63 -134.43 -40.35
C ASP A 308 80.84 -133.72 -39.23
N GLU A 309 81.20 -133.92 -37.96
CA GLU A 309 80.72 -133.09 -36.83
C GLU A 309 81.11 -131.61 -37.02
N SER A 310 82.35 -131.33 -37.42
CA SER A 310 82.80 -129.96 -37.73
C SER A 310 82.03 -129.35 -38.90
N ARG A 311 81.71 -130.14 -39.93
CA ARG A 311 80.86 -129.72 -41.07
C ARG A 311 79.42 -129.45 -40.62
N GLN A 312 78.86 -130.30 -39.77
CA GLN A 312 77.51 -130.10 -39.20
C GLN A 312 77.48 -128.81 -38.37
N HIS A 313 78.41 -128.60 -37.45
CA HIS A 313 78.50 -127.38 -36.66
C HIS A 313 78.68 -126.13 -37.52
N LEU A 314 79.50 -126.18 -38.58
CA LEU A 314 79.59 -125.07 -39.55
C LEU A 314 78.27 -124.81 -40.29
N SER A 315 77.45 -125.84 -40.52
CA SER A 315 76.11 -125.70 -41.11
C SER A 315 75.08 -125.14 -40.11
N GLU A 316 75.11 -125.57 -38.85
CA GLU A 316 74.26 -125.05 -37.76
C GLU A 316 74.58 -123.58 -37.46
N VAL A 317 75.87 -123.24 -37.40
CA VAL A 317 76.37 -121.87 -37.31
C VAL A 317 75.91 -121.07 -38.52
N LYS A 318 76.03 -121.60 -39.75
CA LYS A 318 75.54 -120.90 -40.96
C LYS A 318 74.01 -120.67 -40.95
N SER A 319 73.22 -121.64 -40.48
CA SER A 319 71.76 -121.48 -40.35
C SER A 319 71.42 -120.38 -39.36
N SER A 320 71.98 -120.45 -38.14
CA SER A 320 71.72 -119.44 -37.10
C SER A 320 72.22 -118.04 -37.46
N TRP A 321 73.31 -117.90 -38.22
CA TRP A 321 73.68 -116.60 -38.82
C TRP A 321 72.67 -116.14 -39.89
N SER A 322 72.16 -117.02 -40.73
CA SER A 322 71.14 -116.68 -41.74
C SER A 322 69.80 -116.29 -41.09
N GLU A 323 69.37 -117.01 -40.07
CA GLU A 323 68.20 -116.67 -39.25
C GLU A 323 68.39 -115.32 -38.53
N LYS A 324 69.59 -115.04 -38.01
CA LYS A 324 69.91 -113.75 -37.41
C LYS A 324 69.92 -112.61 -38.44
N ILE A 325 70.39 -112.85 -39.65
CA ILE A 325 70.32 -111.91 -40.78
C ILE A 325 68.84 -111.64 -41.12
N ASN A 326 68.03 -112.67 -41.38
CA ASN A 326 66.61 -112.53 -41.71
C ASN A 326 65.84 -111.76 -40.61
N ASN A 327 66.15 -111.99 -39.33
CA ASN A 327 65.57 -111.27 -38.21
C ASN A 327 65.99 -109.79 -38.17
N LEU A 328 67.26 -109.48 -38.46
CA LEU A 328 67.74 -108.10 -38.56
C LEU A 328 67.16 -107.38 -39.78
N GLU A 329 67.06 -108.05 -40.93
CA GLU A 329 66.40 -107.52 -42.14
C GLU A 329 64.92 -107.23 -41.89
N THR A 330 64.22 -108.11 -41.16
CA THR A 330 62.82 -107.89 -40.72
C THR A 330 62.71 -106.71 -39.76
N GLN A 331 63.65 -106.54 -38.82
CA GLN A 331 63.69 -105.37 -37.94
C GLN A 331 63.97 -104.08 -38.71
N ILE A 332 64.92 -104.09 -39.65
CA ILE A 332 65.23 -102.96 -40.54
C ILE A 332 64.01 -102.60 -41.39
N PHE A 333 63.29 -103.59 -41.95
CA PHE A 333 62.05 -103.37 -42.68
C PHE A 333 60.98 -102.69 -41.81
N ASN A 334 60.72 -103.23 -40.61
CA ASN A 334 59.74 -102.68 -39.68
C ASN A 334 60.10 -101.27 -39.19
N LEU A 335 61.39 -100.99 -38.96
CA LEU A 335 61.88 -99.65 -38.61
C LEU A 335 61.75 -98.68 -39.78
N ASN A 336 62.08 -99.09 -41.00
CA ASN A 336 61.91 -98.27 -42.21
C ASN A 336 60.42 -97.96 -42.47
N GLN A 337 59.54 -98.94 -42.31
CA GLN A 337 58.09 -98.77 -42.40
C GLN A 337 57.60 -97.77 -41.34
N LYS A 338 58.04 -97.92 -40.08
CA LYS A 338 57.65 -97.01 -39.00
C LYS A 338 58.16 -95.58 -39.22
N MET A 339 59.41 -95.41 -39.67
CA MET A 339 59.94 -94.09 -40.06
C MET A 339 59.16 -93.46 -41.22
N ALA A 340 58.65 -94.25 -42.17
CA ALA A 340 57.82 -93.74 -43.26
C ALA A 340 56.44 -93.28 -42.77
N GLU A 341 55.82 -94.03 -41.85
CA GLU A 341 54.56 -93.68 -41.18
C GLU A 341 54.71 -92.41 -40.33
N ASP A 342 55.73 -92.33 -39.48
CA ASP A 342 55.98 -91.17 -38.61
C ASP A 342 56.28 -89.92 -39.45
N ALA A 343 57.07 -90.05 -40.52
CA ALA A 343 57.29 -88.96 -41.46
C ALA A 343 56.02 -88.55 -42.23
N GLN A 344 55.05 -89.46 -42.43
CA GLN A 344 53.74 -89.13 -43.00
C GLN A 344 52.82 -88.43 -41.98
N GLU A 345 52.90 -88.78 -40.70
CA GLU A 345 52.18 -88.10 -39.61
C GLU A 345 52.75 -86.69 -39.37
N CYS A 346 54.07 -86.51 -39.33
CA CYS A 346 54.70 -85.18 -39.32
C CYS A 346 54.19 -84.32 -40.48
N ARG A 347 54.27 -84.84 -41.72
CA ARG A 347 53.70 -84.19 -42.92
C ARG A 347 52.18 -83.99 -42.88
N ARG A 348 51.45 -84.56 -41.93
CA ARG A 348 50.02 -84.27 -41.70
C ARG A 348 49.87 -83.11 -40.71
N MET A 349 50.53 -83.20 -39.56
CA MET A 349 50.52 -82.15 -38.54
C MET A 349 51.08 -80.82 -39.08
N GLU A 350 52.13 -80.85 -39.89
CA GLU A 350 52.70 -79.67 -40.58
C GLU A 350 51.63 -78.93 -41.41
N ARG A 351 50.88 -79.66 -42.25
CA ARG A 351 49.79 -79.08 -43.07
C ARG A 351 48.60 -78.60 -42.24
N GLU A 352 48.26 -79.30 -41.15
CA GLU A 352 47.21 -78.87 -40.22
C GLU A 352 47.62 -77.55 -39.52
N VAL A 353 48.89 -77.41 -39.13
CA VAL A 353 49.47 -76.17 -38.57
C VAL A 353 49.51 -75.04 -39.61
N GLU A 354 49.91 -75.32 -40.86
CA GLU A 354 49.87 -74.34 -41.96
C GLU A 354 48.44 -73.85 -42.24
N GLU A 355 47.45 -74.74 -42.28
CA GLU A 355 46.05 -74.38 -42.50
C GLU A 355 45.49 -73.55 -41.34
N LEU A 356 45.84 -73.88 -40.10
CA LEU A 356 45.47 -73.09 -38.91
C LEU A 356 46.17 -71.72 -38.88
N ALA A 357 47.44 -71.64 -39.26
CA ALA A 357 48.18 -70.38 -39.36
C ALA A 357 47.60 -69.47 -40.47
N LEU A 358 47.19 -70.05 -41.60
CA LEU A 358 46.49 -69.32 -42.66
C LEU A 358 45.14 -68.78 -42.16
N LYS A 359 44.33 -69.63 -41.50
CA LYS A 359 43.05 -69.23 -40.91
C LYS A 359 43.22 -68.11 -39.89
N LEU A 360 44.15 -68.24 -38.96
CA LEU A 360 44.49 -67.21 -37.98
C LEU A 360 44.82 -65.88 -38.69
N LYS A 361 45.77 -65.89 -39.62
CA LYS A 361 46.17 -64.70 -40.40
C LYS A 361 45.02 -64.06 -41.16
N THR A 362 44.11 -64.85 -41.74
CA THR A 362 42.90 -64.28 -42.37
C THR A 362 41.95 -63.68 -41.33
N SER A 363 41.77 -64.30 -40.16
CA SER A 363 40.91 -63.75 -39.10
C SER A 363 41.47 -62.46 -38.50
N GLU A 364 42.79 -62.36 -38.35
CA GLU A 364 43.50 -61.13 -37.97
C GLU A 364 43.24 -60.02 -39.00
N GLN A 365 43.38 -60.30 -40.29
CA GLN A 365 43.10 -59.33 -41.36
C GLN A 365 41.64 -58.85 -41.36
N HIS A 366 40.67 -59.72 -41.09
CA HIS A 366 39.26 -59.31 -40.92
C HIS A 366 39.09 -58.47 -39.65
N GLY A 367 39.81 -58.77 -38.57
CA GLY A 367 39.86 -57.97 -37.35
C GLY A 367 40.36 -56.55 -37.60
N TRP A 368 41.49 -56.39 -38.31
CA TRP A 368 42.04 -55.08 -38.70
C TRP A 368 41.04 -54.25 -39.53
N VAL A 369 40.35 -54.87 -40.50
CA VAL A 369 39.35 -54.16 -41.33
C VAL A 369 38.11 -53.75 -40.51
N LEU A 370 37.68 -54.58 -39.55
CA LEU A 370 36.58 -54.23 -38.64
C LEU A 370 37.00 -53.12 -37.66
N GLU A 371 38.25 -53.13 -37.18
CA GLU A 371 38.79 -52.08 -36.32
C GLU A 371 38.89 -50.74 -37.08
N GLU A 372 39.40 -50.74 -38.31
CA GLU A 372 39.44 -49.55 -39.18
C GLU A 372 38.02 -48.98 -39.41
N GLN A 373 37.04 -49.83 -39.68
CA GLN A 373 35.63 -49.41 -39.81
C GLN A 373 35.06 -48.83 -38.50
N LEU A 374 35.39 -49.41 -37.34
CA LEU A 374 35.00 -48.88 -36.03
C LEU A 374 35.67 -47.53 -35.74
N GLN A 375 36.95 -47.38 -36.06
CA GLN A 375 37.68 -46.10 -35.94
C GLN A 375 37.07 -45.05 -36.87
N GLN A 376 36.77 -45.38 -38.13
CA GLN A 376 36.08 -44.47 -39.06
C GLN A 376 34.71 -44.05 -38.53
N LYS A 377 33.87 -44.98 -38.07
CA LYS A 377 32.53 -44.66 -37.53
C LYS A 377 32.62 -43.83 -36.24
N THR A 378 33.64 -44.06 -35.41
CA THR A 378 33.92 -43.23 -34.23
C THR A 378 34.32 -41.80 -34.64
N ALA A 379 35.14 -41.64 -35.69
CA ALA A 379 35.52 -40.33 -36.22
C ALA A 379 34.35 -39.58 -36.86
N GLU A 380 33.48 -40.27 -37.62
CA GLU A 380 32.24 -39.72 -38.18
C GLU A 380 31.30 -39.21 -37.07
N LEU A 381 31.08 -40.02 -36.02
CA LEU A 381 30.30 -39.60 -34.85
C LEU A 381 30.93 -38.40 -34.14
N ALA A 382 32.24 -38.40 -33.92
CA ALA A 382 32.97 -37.28 -33.30
C ALA A 382 32.95 -36.00 -34.14
N ALA A 383 32.86 -36.09 -35.47
CA ALA A 383 32.63 -34.94 -36.35
C ALA A 383 31.19 -34.42 -36.23
N LEU A 384 30.19 -35.32 -36.24
CA LEU A 384 28.78 -34.96 -36.08
C LEU A 384 28.49 -34.32 -34.71
N HIS A 385 29.12 -34.81 -33.64
CA HIS A 385 29.02 -34.22 -32.30
C HIS A 385 29.59 -32.80 -32.26
N ARG A 386 30.82 -32.58 -32.78
CA ARG A 386 31.43 -31.24 -32.86
C ARG A 386 30.57 -30.24 -33.63
N SER A 387 30.06 -30.65 -34.80
CA SER A 387 29.16 -29.81 -35.61
C SER A 387 27.86 -29.43 -34.88
N LYS A 388 27.25 -30.37 -34.14
CA LYS A 388 26.07 -30.09 -33.31
C LYS A 388 26.38 -29.16 -32.14
N GLU A 389 27.54 -29.30 -31.49
CA GLU A 389 27.97 -28.38 -30.44
C GLU A 389 28.29 -26.97 -30.97
N GLU A 390 28.86 -26.88 -32.17
CA GLU A 390 29.13 -25.61 -32.86
C GLU A 390 27.83 -24.88 -33.21
N GLU A 391 26.84 -25.59 -33.73
CA GLU A 391 25.50 -25.05 -33.98
C GLU A 391 24.79 -24.64 -32.68
N LEU A 392 24.88 -25.43 -31.61
CA LEU A 392 24.36 -25.04 -30.28
C LEU A 392 25.10 -23.82 -29.69
N ARG A 393 26.41 -23.69 -29.89
CA ARG A 393 27.18 -22.49 -29.50
C ARG A 393 26.76 -21.27 -30.32
N ARG A 394 26.53 -21.44 -31.62
CA ARG A 394 26.03 -20.39 -32.53
C ARG A 394 24.64 -19.90 -32.11
N GLN A 395 23.72 -20.82 -31.80
CA GLN A 395 22.36 -20.51 -31.33
C GLN A 395 22.38 -19.77 -29.99
N ARG A 396 23.17 -20.23 -29.01
CA ARG A 396 23.34 -19.54 -27.72
C ARG A 396 23.89 -18.12 -27.92
N SER A 397 24.96 -17.96 -28.70
CA SER A 397 25.53 -16.65 -28.98
C SER A 397 24.54 -15.69 -29.67
N GLN A 398 23.59 -16.19 -30.45
CA GLN A 398 22.51 -15.37 -31.01
C GLN A 398 21.46 -14.99 -29.96
N GLN A 399 21.10 -15.91 -29.06
CA GLN A 399 20.18 -15.64 -27.95
C GLN A 399 20.78 -14.66 -26.94
N ASP A 400 22.06 -14.80 -26.61
CA ASP A 400 22.80 -13.87 -25.73
C ASP A 400 22.84 -12.46 -26.34
N ALA A 401 23.15 -12.34 -27.64
CA ALA A 401 23.13 -11.06 -28.35
C ALA A 401 21.73 -10.41 -28.39
N GLN A 402 20.67 -11.20 -28.60
CA GLN A 402 19.29 -10.72 -28.53
C GLN A 402 18.90 -10.27 -27.11
N LEU A 403 19.36 -10.98 -26.08
CA LEU A 403 19.13 -10.59 -24.68
C LEU A 403 19.87 -9.29 -24.34
N ASP A 404 21.10 -9.10 -24.83
CA ASP A 404 21.85 -7.85 -24.64
C ASP A 404 21.26 -6.66 -25.42
N GLU A 405 20.74 -6.88 -26.63
CA GLU A 405 19.97 -5.86 -27.35
C GLU A 405 18.71 -5.45 -26.57
N LEU A 406 17.92 -6.42 -26.10
CA LEU A 406 16.72 -6.16 -25.30
C LEU A 406 17.04 -5.50 -23.95
N ARG A 407 18.16 -5.87 -23.30
CA ARG A 407 18.67 -5.19 -22.10
C ARG A 407 19.00 -3.72 -22.39
N LEU A 408 19.62 -3.44 -23.54
CA LEU A 408 19.98 -2.08 -23.95
C LEU A 408 18.74 -1.24 -24.30
N GLN A 409 17.77 -1.81 -25.00
CA GLN A 409 16.46 -1.18 -25.26
C GLN A 409 15.72 -0.86 -23.96
N VAL A 410 15.68 -1.79 -22.99
CA VAL A 410 15.08 -1.57 -21.67
C VAL A 410 15.85 -0.52 -20.86
N ALA A 411 17.18 -0.42 -21.00
CA ALA A 411 17.98 0.62 -20.36
C ALA A 411 17.69 2.01 -20.96
N ALA A 412 17.56 2.12 -22.28
CA ALA A 412 17.17 3.35 -22.97
C ALA A 412 15.78 3.82 -22.51
N LEU A 413 14.76 2.97 -22.60
CA LEU A 413 13.39 3.30 -22.17
C LEU A 413 13.30 3.69 -20.68
N ARG A 414 14.15 3.14 -19.81
CA ARG A 414 14.27 3.56 -18.40
C ARG A 414 14.93 4.94 -18.25
N SER A 415 15.89 5.27 -19.10
CA SER A 415 16.50 6.61 -19.16
C SER A 415 15.47 7.64 -19.62
N ASP A 416 14.75 7.36 -20.71
CA ASP A 416 13.73 8.23 -21.30
C ASP A 416 12.59 8.48 -20.31
N LEU A 417 12.11 7.43 -19.65
CA LEU A 417 11.09 7.52 -18.59
C LEU A 417 11.60 8.29 -17.37
N SER A 418 12.88 8.15 -17.00
CA SER A 418 13.49 8.95 -15.92
C SER A 418 13.66 10.42 -16.30
N GLN A 419 13.93 10.73 -17.58
CA GLN A 419 13.97 12.10 -18.08
C GLN A 419 12.57 12.71 -18.10
N ALA A 420 11.58 12.01 -18.66
CA ALA A 420 10.19 12.45 -18.69
C ALA A 420 9.64 12.72 -17.27
N HIS A 421 9.98 11.89 -16.27
CA HIS A 421 9.64 12.19 -14.87
C HIS A 421 10.28 13.49 -14.36
N LYS A 422 11.58 13.73 -14.61
CA LYS A 422 12.24 15.00 -14.22
C LYS A 422 11.63 16.20 -14.91
N GLU A 423 11.23 16.07 -16.17
CA GLU A 423 10.55 17.12 -16.93
C GLU A 423 9.15 17.39 -16.35
N ARG A 424 8.37 16.35 -16.03
CA ARG A 424 7.08 16.46 -15.32
C ARG A 424 7.22 17.12 -13.95
N ASP A 425 8.23 16.76 -13.17
CA ASP A 425 8.51 17.35 -11.86
C ASP A 425 8.88 18.84 -11.98
N ARG A 426 9.66 19.19 -13.01
CA ARG A 426 10.04 20.57 -13.35
C ARG A 426 8.83 21.40 -13.79
N GLU A 427 7.96 20.85 -14.65
CA GLU A 427 6.67 21.45 -15.02
C GLU A 427 5.77 21.66 -13.80
N ALA A 428 5.67 20.67 -12.92
CA ALA A 428 4.86 20.75 -11.70
C ALA A 428 5.39 21.82 -10.74
N GLN A 429 6.71 21.96 -10.60
CA GLN A 429 7.33 23.04 -9.82
C GLN A 429 7.08 24.42 -10.44
N GLU A 430 7.17 24.57 -11.76
CA GLU A 430 6.81 25.82 -12.46
C GLU A 430 5.33 26.16 -12.32
N ALA A 431 4.44 25.17 -12.42
CA ALA A 431 3.01 25.36 -12.23
C ALA A 431 2.69 25.78 -10.79
N GLN A 432 3.30 25.12 -9.79
CA GLN A 432 3.14 25.45 -8.38
C GLN A 432 3.69 26.84 -8.04
N ALA A 433 4.80 27.25 -8.65
CA ALA A 433 5.35 28.61 -8.51
C ALA A 433 4.40 29.67 -9.09
N ARG A 434 3.80 29.42 -10.28
CA ARG A 434 2.78 30.29 -10.87
C ARG A 434 1.52 30.37 -10.01
N ILE A 435 1.06 29.26 -9.42
CA ILE A 435 -0.07 29.23 -8.47
C ILE A 435 0.24 30.07 -7.23
N ALA A 436 1.45 29.94 -6.65
CA ALA A 436 1.86 30.76 -5.51
C ALA A 436 1.97 32.26 -5.87
N GLU A 437 2.44 32.61 -7.07
CA GLU A 437 2.49 34.00 -7.54
C GLU A 437 1.09 34.59 -7.74
N LEU A 438 0.15 33.81 -8.30
CA LEU A 438 -1.26 34.20 -8.43
C LEU A 438 -1.90 34.36 -7.06
N GLN A 439 -1.72 33.42 -6.13
CA GLN A 439 -2.20 33.55 -4.74
C GLN A 439 -1.65 34.79 -4.03
N ARG A 440 -0.40 35.20 -4.30
CA ARG A 440 0.16 36.47 -3.80
C ARG A 440 -0.57 37.68 -4.40
N LYS A 441 -0.81 37.68 -5.72
CA LYS A 441 -1.56 38.75 -6.41
C LYS A 441 -3.00 38.82 -5.92
N ASP A 442 -3.69 37.69 -5.76
CA ASP A 442 -5.03 37.63 -5.20
C ASP A 442 -5.08 38.17 -3.77
N ALA A 443 -4.09 37.84 -2.92
CA ALA A 443 -3.97 38.40 -1.57
C ALA A 443 -3.63 39.91 -1.56
N GLU A 444 -2.98 40.44 -2.59
CA GLU A 444 -2.74 41.87 -2.77
C GLU A 444 -3.97 42.61 -3.30
N HIS A 445 -4.71 42.01 -4.24
CA HIS A 445 -6.02 42.48 -4.69
C HIS A 445 -7.05 42.46 -3.55
N GLN A 446 -7.07 41.42 -2.70
CA GLN A 446 -7.93 41.33 -1.53
C GLN A 446 -7.66 42.47 -0.53
N LYS A 447 -6.38 42.76 -0.22
CA LYS A 447 -6.00 43.92 0.61
C LYS A 447 -6.39 45.25 -0.03
N SER A 448 -6.28 45.35 -1.36
CA SER A 448 -6.71 46.56 -2.10
C SER A 448 -8.23 46.73 -2.05
N LEU A 449 -9.00 45.65 -2.16
CA LEU A 449 -10.45 45.64 -2.01
C LEU A 449 -10.87 46.04 -0.60
N GLU A 450 -10.24 45.48 0.44
CA GLU A 450 -10.46 45.89 1.82
C GLU A 450 -10.12 47.38 2.06
N TYR A 451 -9.08 47.90 1.41
CA TYR A 451 -8.70 49.31 1.53
C TYR A 451 -9.70 50.23 0.80
N ILE A 452 -10.15 49.83 -0.40
CA ILE A 452 -11.23 50.52 -1.13
C ILE A 452 -12.52 50.50 -0.30
N GLN A 453 -12.92 49.37 0.27
CA GLN A 453 -14.09 49.28 1.15
C GLN A 453 -13.97 50.23 2.35
N LYS A 454 -12.80 50.33 3.00
CA LYS A 454 -12.57 51.28 4.11
C LYS A 454 -12.64 52.75 3.66
N LEU A 455 -12.24 53.04 2.41
CA LEU A 455 -12.44 54.36 1.79
C LEU A 455 -13.92 54.62 1.44
N GLU A 456 -14.67 53.62 0.99
CA GLU A 456 -16.12 53.71 0.73
C GLU A 456 -16.93 53.88 2.02
N GLU A 457 -16.58 53.15 3.08
CA GLU A 457 -17.16 53.29 4.42
C GLU A 457 -16.92 54.69 5.00
N THR A 458 -15.68 55.20 4.94
CA THR A 458 -15.37 56.56 5.40
C THR A 458 -16.01 57.63 4.51
N SER A 459 -16.03 57.44 3.19
CA SER A 459 -16.75 58.31 2.24
C SER A 459 -18.25 58.34 2.53
N SER A 460 -18.87 57.20 2.85
CA SER A 460 -20.26 57.09 3.29
C SER A 460 -20.50 57.84 4.61
N VAL A 461 -19.60 57.71 5.60
CA VAL A 461 -19.69 58.48 6.85
C VAL A 461 -19.56 59.99 6.58
N PHE A 462 -18.67 60.43 5.69
CA PHE A 462 -18.57 61.83 5.29
C PHE A 462 -19.82 62.31 4.53
N ALA A 463 -20.36 61.53 3.60
CA ALA A 463 -21.59 61.88 2.88
C ALA A 463 -22.79 61.99 3.82
N ASN A 464 -22.92 61.08 4.79
CA ASN A 464 -23.94 61.15 5.84
C ASN A 464 -23.75 62.38 6.74
N LYS A 465 -22.50 62.77 7.08
CA LYS A 465 -22.26 63.99 7.86
C LYS A 465 -22.48 65.26 7.03
N VAL A 466 -22.21 65.26 5.73
CA VAL A 466 -22.59 66.36 4.82
C VAL A 466 -24.11 66.50 4.79
N ALA A 467 -24.86 65.42 4.54
CA ALA A 467 -26.34 65.46 4.57
C ALA A 467 -26.91 65.91 5.93
N GLN A 468 -26.26 65.54 7.04
CA GLN A 468 -26.61 66.07 8.37
C GLN A 468 -26.32 67.58 8.48
N LEU A 469 -25.16 68.06 8.02
CA LEU A 469 -24.80 69.48 8.03
C LEU A 469 -25.69 70.31 7.10
N GLU A 470 -26.09 69.78 5.95
CA GLU A 470 -27.08 70.38 5.04
C GLU A 470 -28.46 70.49 5.72
N LYS A 471 -28.87 69.48 6.48
CA LYS A 471 -30.10 69.52 7.28
C LYS A 471 -30.00 70.52 8.44
N GLU A 472 -28.87 70.57 9.16
CA GLU A 472 -28.60 71.57 10.20
C GLU A 472 -28.61 72.99 9.60
N LEU A 473 -28.05 73.18 8.40
CA LEU A 473 -28.09 74.44 7.65
C LEU A 473 -29.51 74.78 7.16
N SER A 474 -30.33 73.81 6.78
CA SER A 474 -31.74 74.04 6.41
C SER A 474 -32.55 74.56 7.61
N VAL A 475 -32.40 73.96 8.79
CA VAL A 475 -33.05 74.43 10.03
C VAL A 475 -32.52 75.81 10.44
N VAL A 476 -31.22 76.07 10.29
CA VAL A 476 -30.65 77.41 10.55
C VAL A 476 -31.20 78.45 9.57
N THR A 477 -31.31 78.15 8.27
CA THR A 477 -31.84 79.10 7.27
C THR A 477 -33.35 79.30 7.39
N GLU A 478 -34.12 78.28 7.76
CA GLU A 478 -35.53 78.42 8.19
C GLU A 478 -35.65 79.33 9.43
N SER A 479 -34.78 79.13 10.44
CA SER A 479 -34.78 79.98 11.63
C SER A 479 -34.40 81.43 11.30
N GLU A 480 -33.43 81.64 10.41
CA GLU A 480 -32.99 82.96 9.95
C GLU A 480 -34.09 83.65 9.12
N ALA A 481 -34.82 82.90 8.28
CA ALA A 481 -36.00 83.40 7.58
C ALA A 481 -37.11 83.80 8.55
N SER A 482 -37.36 83.00 9.60
CA SER A 482 -38.34 83.32 10.64
C SER A 482 -37.96 84.58 11.43
N LEU A 483 -36.67 84.76 11.75
CA LEU A 483 -36.13 85.93 12.43
C LEU A 483 -36.17 87.18 11.53
N LYS A 484 -35.89 87.04 10.22
CA LYS A 484 -36.12 88.11 9.23
C LYS A 484 -37.60 88.52 9.19
N LEU A 485 -38.53 87.60 9.42
CA LEU A 485 -39.97 87.86 9.45
C LEU A 485 -40.42 88.54 10.75
N THR A 486 -39.90 88.14 11.91
CA THR A 486 -40.17 88.85 13.20
C THR A 486 -39.52 90.24 13.22
N ILE A 487 -38.31 90.40 12.70
CA ILE A 487 -37.66 91.71 12.55
C ILE A 487 -38.45 92.63 11.61
N LYS A 488 -39.03 92.12 10.53
CA LYS A 488 -39.96 92.89 9.67
C LYS A 488 -41.19 93.35 10.44
N ARG A 489 -41.78 92.48 11.28
CA ARG A 489 -42.96 92.80 12.10
C ARG A 489 -42.66 93.88 13.14
N VAL A 490 -41.60 93.71 13.93
CA VAL A 490 -41.18 94.70 14.95
C VAL A 490 -40.80 96.04 14.32
N LYS A 491 -40.22 96.06 13.10
CA LYS A 491 -39.99 97.30 12.36
C LYS A 491 -41.29 98.00 11.91
N ALA A 492 -42.33 97.25 11.58
CA ALA A 492 -43.64 97.83 11.28
C ALA A 492 -44.34 98.36 12.55
N GLU A 493 -44.26 97.62 13.66
CA GLU A 493 -44.73 98.05 14.98
C GLU A 493 -44.05 99.36 15.43
N ILE A 494 -42.71 99.44 15.35
CA ILE A 494 -41.96 100.67 15.65
C ILE A 494 -42.37 101.85 14.75
N LYS A 495 -42.67 101.60 13.46
CA LYS A 495 -43.13 102.65 12.54
C LYS A 495 -44.52 103.16 12.92
N ALA A 496 -45.46 102.27 13.26
CA ALA A 496 -46.79 102.66 13.72
C ALA A 496 -46.73 103.45 15.04
N MET A 497 -45.91 103.03 16.01
CA MET A 497 -45.69 103.78 17.25
C MET A 497 -45.07 105.16 17.01
N ALA A 498 -44.21 105.32 15.98
CA ALA A 498 -43.66 106.63 15.62
C ALA A 498 -44.72 107.54 15.00
N GLU A 499 -45.60 106.99 14.15
CA GLU A 499 -46.73 107.72 13.54
C GLU A 499 -47.74 108.17 14.62
N GLU A 500 -48.05 107.31 15.61
CA GLU A 500 -48.87 107.67 16.77
C GLU A 500 -48.24 108.77 17.63
N VAL A 501 -46.91 108.72 17.87
CA VAL A 501 -46.19 109.77 18.59
C VAL A 501 -46.23 111.11 17.85
N ASP A 502 -46.19 111.11 16.51
CA ASP A 502 -46.28 112.33 15.70
C ASP A 502 -47.72 112.88 15.62
N GLU A 503 -48.75 112.04 15.59
CA GLU A 503 -50.15 112.50 15.80
C GLU A 503 -50.34 113.15 17.18
N LEU A 504 -49.81 112.51 18.24
CA LEU A 504 -49.87 113.05 19.60
C LEU A 504 -49.11 114.39 19.72
N ARG A 505 -47.97 114.55 19.04
CA ARG A 505 -47.26 115.84 18.94
C ARG A 505 -48.09 116.90 18.24
N LEU A 506 -48.73 116.58 17.11
CA LEU A 506 -49.57 117.50 16.35
C LEU A 506 -50.78 117.98 17.18
N ARG A 507 -51.38 117.05 17.93
CA ARG A 507 -52.50 117.33 18.85
C ARG A 507 -52.07 118.20 20.03
N ASN A 508 -50.89 117.95 20.59
CA ASN A 508 -50.33 118.76 21.68
C ASN A 508 -49.97 120.19 21.21
N ALA A 509 -49.45 120.34 19.99
CA ALA A 509 -49.22 121.65 19.36
C ALA A 509 -50.53 122.45 19.17
N SER A 510 -51.61 121.77 18.74
CA SER A 510 -52.94 122.39 18.60
C SER A 510 -53.50 122.87 19.95
N LEU A 511 -53.41 122.03 20.99
CA LEU A 511 -53.82 122.37 22.37
C LEU A 511 -52.98 123.51 22.97
N SER A 512 -51.70 123.62 22.59
CA SER A 512 -50.84 124.74 22.98
C SER A 512 -51.29 126.05 22.34
N GLY A 513 -51.64 126.05 21.06
CA GLY A 513 -52.16 127.24 20.36
C GLY A 513 -53.51 127.73 20.92
N GLU A 514 -54.38 126.80 21.32
CA GLU A 514 -55.66 127.15 21.95
C GLU A 514 -55.49 127.74 23.36
N ASN A 515 -54.51 127.25 24.14
CA ASN A 515 -54.17 127.83 25.45
C ASN A 515 -53.67 129.29 25.33
N GLU A 516 -52.87 129.62 24.32
CA GLU A 516 -52.35 130.99 24.17
C GLU A 516 -53.44 131.99 23.77
N ARG A 517 -54.42 131.56 22.95
CA ARG A 517 -55.62 132.37 22.63
C ARG A 517 -56.42 132.70 23.88
N LEU A 518 -56.69 131.71 24.73
CA LEU A 518 -57.47 131.89 25.97
C LEU A 518 -56.79 132.82 26.99
N LYS A 519 -55.45 132.89 27.01
CA LYS A 519 -54.73 133.89 27.82
C LYS A 519 -54.97 135.33 27.34
N GLN A 520 -55.13 135.54 26.04
CA GLN A 520 -55.25 136.87 25.46
C GLN A 520 -56.62 137.50 25.79
N GLU A 521 -57.71 136.73 25.61
CA GLU A 521 -59.07 137.12 26.04
C GLU A 521 -59.14 137.40 27.56
N ALA A 522 -58.41 136.61 28.36
CA ALA A 522 -58.30 136.79 29.82
C ALA A 522 -57.45 138.01 30.24
N GLY A 523 -56.66 138.59 29.33
CA GLY A 523 -55.93 139.84 29.54
C GLY A 523 -56.82 141.07 29.31
N GLU A 524 -57.52 141.11 28.18
CA GLU A 524 -58.42 142.21 27.80
C GLU A 524 -59.60 142.36 28.77
N SER A 525 -60.11 141.24 29.28
CA SER A 525 -61.14 141.22 30.33
C SER A 525 -60.69 141.85 31.65
N ARG A 526 -59.38 141.90 31.94
CA ARG A 526 -58.84 142.51 33.18
C ARG A 526 -58.67 144.01 33.05
N SER A 527 -58.23 144.52 31.90
CA SER A 527 -58.08 145.97 31.71
C SER A 527 -59.42 146.71 31.78
N GLN A 528 -60.51 146.10 31.29
CA GLN A 528 -61.86 146.66 31.45
C GLN A 528 -62.28 146.72 32.93
N GLY A 529 -62.08 145.61 33.66
CA GLY A 529 -62.44 145.50 35.08
C GLY A 529 -61.55 146.28 36.07
N ASP A 530 -60.53 147.00 35.62
CA ASP A 530 -59.73 147.91 36.46
C ASP A 530 -60.03 149.40 36.20
N GLU A 531 -60.56 149.76 35.02
CA GLU A 531 -60.99 151.13 34.75
C GLU A 531 -62.35 151.42 35.43
N GLU A 532 -63.32 150.49 35.36
CA GLU A 532 -64.58 150.55 36.12
C GLU A 532 -64.33 150.69 37.64
N ARG A 533 -63.26 150.06 38.13
CA ARG A 533 -62.86 150.09 39.54
C ARG A 533 -62.45 151.50 39.98
N ARG A 534 -61.76 152.26 39.11
CA ARG A 534 -61.35 153.65 39.36
C ARG A 534 -62.52 154.64 39.29
N ASP A 535 -63.53 154.37 38.46
CA ASP A 535 -64.76 155.16 38.44
C ASP A 535 -65.53 155.03 39.75
N LEU A 536 -65.73 153.79 40.22
CA LEU A 536 -66.36 153.49 41.51
C LEU A 536 -65.58 154.05 42.71
N GLU A 537 -64.24 154.05 42.68
CA GLU A 537 -63.43 154.68 43.73
C GLU A 537 -63.60 156.21 43.80
N ARG A 538 -63.75 156.89 42.66
CA ARG A 538 -64.09 158.33 42.62
C ARG A 538 -65.50 158.61 43.14
N GLU A 539 -66.46 157.74 42.83
CA GLU A 539 -67.83 157.85 43.33
C GLU A 539 -67.90 157.64 44.86
N LEU A 540 -67.17 156.65 45.39
CA LEU A 540 -67.02 156.41 46.82
C LEU A 540 -66.37 157.59 47.56
N GLU A 541 -65.39 158.28 46.97
CA GLU A 541 -64.76 159.44 47.62
C GLU A 541 -65.68 160.67 47.65
N GLY A 542 -66.52 160.84 46.63
CA GLY A 542 -67.63 161.81 46.64
C GLY A 542 -68.68 161.49 47.72
N LEU A 543 -69.09 160.23 47.83
CA LEU A 543 -70.02 159.78 48.88
C LEU A 543 -69.42 159.91 50.29
N ARG A 544 -68.11 159.69 50.47
CA ARG A 544 -67.40 159.96 51.74
C ARG A 544 -67.37 161.44 52.10
N ALA A 545 -67.33 162.35 51.12
CA ALA A 545 -67.45 163.79 51.36
C ALA A 545 -68.86 164.18 51.80
N ALA A 546 -69.90 163.69 51.10
CA ALA A 546 -71.29 163.89 51.49
C ALA A 546 -71.60 163.30 52.88
N LEU A 547 -71.04 162.14 53.21
CA LEU A 547 -71.17 161.53 54.54
C LEU A 547 -70.52 162.38 55.63
N ARG A 548 -69.33 162.97 55.39
CA ARG A 548 -68.68 163.90 56.32
C ARG A 548 -69.51 165.16 56.57
N GLU A 549 -70.21 165.67 55.56
CA GLU A 549 -71.15 166.81 55.71
C GLU A 549 -72.44 166.40 56.46
N ALA A 550 -72.92 165.17 56.26
CA ALA A 550 -74.02 164.62 57.03
C ALA A 550 -73.65 164.42 58.52
N THR A 551 -72.42 163.99 58.83
CA THR A 551 -71.94 163.80 60.21
C THR A 551 -71.85 165.12 60.99
N SER A 552 -71.41 166.23 60.37
CA SER A 552 -71.41 167.53 61.06
C SER A 552 -72.82 168.07 61.29
N LYS A 553 -73.76 167.81 60.36
CA LYS A 553 -75.19 168.09 60.56
C LYS A 553 -75.83 167.22 61.64
N LEU A 554 -75.40 165.96 61.79
CA LEU A 554 -75.79 165.09 62.89
C LEU A 554 -75.32 165.64 64.25
N GLN A 555 -74.06 166.05 64.38
CA GLN A 555 -73.55 166.66 65.63
C GLN A 555 -74.29 167.97 65.99
N SER A 556 -74.78 168.71 65.01
CA SER A 556 -75.63 169.91 65.20
C SER A 556 -77.06 169.60 65.67
N LEU A 557 -77.53 168.35 65.58
CA LEU A 557 -78.86 167.91 66.00
C LEU A 557 -78.80 167.10 67.31
N GLU A 558 -77.77 166.27 67.46
CA GLU A 558 -77.50 165.48 68.66
C GLU A 558 -77.28 166.36 69.91
N SER A 559 -76.73 167.57 69.71
CA SER A 559 -76.58 168.60 70.76
C SER A 559 -77.86 169.37 71.11
N GLN A 560 -78.97 169.16 70.40
CA GLN A 560 -80.32 169.58 70.84
C GLN A 560 -81.15 168.43 71.43
N ALA A 561 -80.71 167.17 71.27
CA ALA A 561 -81.37 165.96 71.80
C ALA A 561 -81.09 165.73 73.29
N SER A 562 -81.37 166.74 74.12
CA SER A 562 -81.29 166.64 75.57
C SER A 562 -82.64 166.22 76.21
N ALA A 563 -82.55 165.47 77.32
CA ALA A 563 -83.61 165.00 78.22
C ALA A 563 -84.44 163.74 77.84
N SER A 564 -84.61 162.84 78.83
CA SER A 564 -85.48 161.63 78.90
C SER A 564 -85.04 160.37 78.11
N ALA A 565 -84.93 159.15 78.68
CA ALA A 565 -84.94 158.69 80.09
C ALA A 565 -84.35 157.26 80.30
N GLU A 566 -83.60 157.09 81.42
CA GLU A 566 -83.46 155.96 82.38
C GLU A 566 -83.29 154.44 82.03
N SER A 567 -82.44 153.77 82.84
CA SER A 567 -82.54 152.37 83.38
C SER A 567 -82.14 151.15 82.48
N SER A 568 -81.46 150.07 82.92
CA SER A 568 -80.64 149.71 84.11
C SER A 568 -79.80 148.41 83.86
N THR A 569 -79.17 147.80 84.87
CA THR A 569 -78.01 146.87 84.81
C THR A 569 -78.30 145.37 85.03
N SER A 570 -77.49 144.47 84.41
CA SER A 570 -76.73 143.36 85.06
C SER A 570 -76.34 142.23 84.08
N GLN A 571 -75.03 141.93 83.92
CA GLN A 571 -74.60 140.61 83.40
C GLN A 571 -73.13 140.19 83.72
N GLU A 572 -72.43 140.85 84.65
CA GLU A 572 -71.01 140.56 84.93
C GLU A 572 -70.79 139.21 85.65
N GLU A 573 -71.77 138.77 86.46
CA GLU A 573 -71.64 137.64 87.41
C GLU A 573 -71.55 136.25 86.74
N LEU A 574 -71.98 136.10 85.49
CA LEU A 574 -72.00 134.80 84.81
C LEU A 574 -70.63 134.38 84.24
N ARG A 575 -69.66 135.30 84.15
CA ARG A 575 -68.29 135.02 83.66
C ARG A 575 -67.50 134.05 84.56
N ALA A 576 -67.90 133.87 85.82
CA ALA A 576 -67.18 133.03 86.78
C ALA A 576 -67.50 131.52 86.72
N LYS A 577 -68.67 131.12 86.19
CA LYS A 577 -69.18 129.74 86.37
C LYS A 577 -68.80 128.73 85.29
N VAL A 578 -68.47 129.16 84.07
CA VAL A 578 -68.14 128.23 82.97
C VAL A 578 -66.73 127.62 83.15
N ALA A 579 -65.80 128.36 83.75
CA ALA A 579 -64.48 127.84 84.14
C ALA A 579 -64.53 126.77 85.27
N GLN A 580 -65.69 126.61 85.93
CA GLN A 580 -65.91 125.63 86.98
C GLN A 580 -66.56 124.33 86.46
N LEU A 581 -67.02 124.32 85.20
CA LEU A 581 -67.72 123.19 84.60
C LEU A 581 -66.87 122.43 83.57
N GLU A 582 -66.21 121.42 84.14
CA GLU A 582 -66.01 120.09 83.53
C GLU A 582 -64.61 119.70 83.03
N ASP A 583 -63.60 120.21 83.75
CA ASP A 583 -62.48 119.37 84.24
C ASP A 583 -62.95 117.98 84.74
N GLN A 584 -64.18 117.88 85.24
CA GLN A 584 -64.91 116.64 85.53
C GLN A 584 -64.81 115.57 84.42
N LEU A 585 -64.73 115.90 83.13
CA LEU A 585 -64.59 114.88 82.07
C LEU A 585 -63.18 114.29 81.97
N LEU A 586 -62.13 115.06 82.27
CA LEU A 586 -60.77 114.53 82.45
C LEU A 586 -60.64 113.71 83.75
N GLU A 587 -61.52 113.97 84.73
CA GLU A 587 -61.60 113.22 85.98
C GLU A 587 -62.40 111.90 85.86
N ARG A 588 -63.40 111.83 84.97
CA ARG A 588 -64.36 110.71 84.89
C ARG A 588 -63.90 109.42 84.23
N ASN A 589 -62.66 109.31 83.74
CA ASN A 589 -62.10 108.00 83.34
C ASN A 589 -60.70 107.65 83.87
N LYS A 590 -60.09 108.53 84.67
CA LYS A 590 -59.19 108.06 85.76
C LYS A 590 -59.96 107.14 86.73
N ALA A 591 -61.27 107.36 86.87
CA ALA A 591 -62.16 106.60 87.74
C ALA A 591 -62.30 105.09 87.40
N MET A 592 -62.30 104.66 86.13
CA MET A 592 -62.49 103.23 85.81
C MET A 592 -61.20 102.39 85.90
N LYS A 593 -60.02 103.04 85.89
CA LYS A 593 -58.77 102.44 86.39
C LYS A 593 -58.76 102.22 87.92
N LEU A 594 -59.84 102.62 88.62
CA LEU A 594 -60.13 102.24 90.00
C LEU A 594 -61.40 101.37 90.13
N GLN A 595 -61.83 100.75 89.02
CA GLN A 595 -62.89 99.74 88.94
C GLN A 595 -62.50 98.53 88.06
N GLN A 596 -61.23 98.10 87.92
CA GLN A 596 -60.28 97.67 88.96
C GLN A 596 -60.91 96.81 90.07
N GLN A 597 -60.15 95.81 90.53
CA GLN A 597 -60.36 95.02 91.76
C GLN A 597 -61.66 94.20 91.91
N ARG A 598 -62.86 94.72 91.67
CA ARG A 598 -64.12 94.03 92.08
C ARG A 598 -64.59 92.90 91.17
N ILE A 599 -64.22 92.88 89.89
CA ILE A 599 -64.41 91.68 89.04
C ILE A 599 -63.36 90.59 89.39
N SER A 600 -62.22 90.99 89.97
CA SER A 600 -61.11 90.08 90.33
C SER A 600 -61.45 89.08 91.45
N ASP A 601 -62.44 89.38 92.29
CA ASP A 601 -62.66 88.63 93.54
C ASP A 601 -63.97 87.85 93.67
N MET A 602 -65.00 88.11 92.85
CA MET A 602 -66.34 87.52 93.07
C MET A 602 -66.99 86.73 91.92
N LYS A 603 -66.23 86.37 90.87
CA LYS A 603 -66.56 85.15 90.07
C LYS A 603 -65.46 84.08 90.08
N LYS A 604 -64.62 84.06 91.12
CA LYS A 604 -63.82 82.88 91.54
C LYS A 604 -64.72 81.66 91.88
N THR A 605 -66.01 81.89 92.12
CA THR A 605 -66.98 80.88 92.58
C THR A 605 -67.35 79.84 91.51
N ILE A 606 -67.59 80.26 90.25
CA ILE A 606 -68.21 79.46 89.18
C ILE A 606 -67.51 79.71 87.83
N GLN A 607 -66.77 78.77 87.24
CA GLN A 607 -66.35 77.49 87.81
C GLN A 607 -64.98 77.07 87.25
N ARG A 608 -64.10 76.72 88.19
CA ARG A 608 -62.81 76.04 88.10
C ARG A 608 -62.70 74.96 87.00
N GLU A 609 -61.54 74.68 86.40
CA GLU A 609 -60.16 75.21 86.57
C GLU A 609 -59.55 75.59 85.20
N LEU A 610 -58.77 76.69 85.14
CA LEU A 610 -58.25 77.27 83.89
C LEU A 610 -56.78 77.71 84.05
N LYS A 611 -56.04 77.75 82.91
CA LYS A 611 -54.70 78.33 82.65
C LYS A 611 -53.51 77.37 82.78
N CYS A 612 -52.73 77.12 81.72
CA CYS A 612 -51.76 77.97 80.96
C CYS A 612 -50.37 77.94 81.65
N GLN A 613 -49.25 77.56 81.01
CA GLN A 613 -48.59 77.99 79.75
C GLN A 613 -47.49 79.04 80.02
N GLN A 614 -46.29 78.78 79.48
CA GLN A 614 -45.08 79.63 79.32
C GLN A 614 -44.12 79.89 80.52
N ASN A 615 -42.86 79.54 80.22
CA ASN A 615 -41.61 80.30 80.41
C ASN A 615 -40.80 80.35 81.73
N THR A 616 -39.48 80.30 81.50
CA THR A 616 -38.35 80.91 82.25
C THR A 616 -38.09 80.54 83.71
N GLY A 617 -37.18 79.56 83.89
CA GLY A 617 -35.88 79.78 84.54
C GLY A 617 -35.80 79.87 86.08
N GLY A 618 -34.75 79.29 86.67
CA GLY A 618 -34.42 79.43 88.10
C GLY A 618 -33.83 78.16 88.72
N GLU A 619 -32.55 78.24 89.07
CA GLU A 619 -31.71 77.22 89.74
C GLU A 619 -32.24 76.78 91.12
N GLY A 620 -31.90 75.58 91.63
CA GLY A 620 -32.49 75.14 92.91
C GLY A 620 -32.08 73.81 93.61
N ILE A 621 -30.84 73.32 93.51
CA ILE A 621 -30.06 72.70 94.62
C ILE A 621 -30.68 71.56 95.50
N GLN A 622 -30.06 70.36 95.45
CA GLN A 622 -29.88 69.35 96.54
C GLN A 622 -31.14 68.58 97.09
N SER A 623 -31.05 67.36 97.66
CA SER A 623 -29.96 66.36 97.84
C SER A 623 -30.50 64.98 98.30
N ASN A 624 -29.78 63.87 97.97
CA ASN A 624 -29.63 62.60 98.71
C ASN A 624 -30.90 61.71 98.99
N ASP A 625 -30.85 60.37 99.21
CA ASP A 625 -29.78 59.35 99.10
C ASP A 625 -30.32 57.89 99.00
N ILE A 626 -29.46 56.96 98.52
CA ILE A 626 -29.35 55.52 98.87
C ILE A 626 -30.43 54.46 98.44
N VAL A 627 -30.01 53.57 97.51
CA VAL A 627 -30.04 52.05 97.41
C VAL A 627 -30.89 51.24 98.44
N PRO A 628 -31.48 50.02 98.17
CA PRO A 628 -30.95 48.99 97.23
C PRO A 628 -31.93 47.98 96.52
N GLU A 629 -31.33 47.00 95.79
CA GLU A 629 -31.83 45.64 95.39
C GLU A 629 -33.06 45.48 94.43
N GLN A 630 -33.23 44.41 93.64
CA GLN A 630 -32.33 43.41 92.99
C GLN A 630 -33.14 42.58 91.93
N GLY A 631 -32.52 42.12 90.81
CA GLY A 631 -32.94 40.88 90.10
C GLY A 631 -33.38 40.87 88.60
N ASN A 632 -32.46 40.45 87.71
CA ASN A 632 -32.61 39.58 86.49
C ASN A 632 -33.57 39.94 85.30
N ALA A 633 -33.29 39.61 84.01
CA ALA A 633 -32.06 39.19 83.29
C ALA A 633 -32.20 39.15 81.72
N ALA A 634 -31.04 39.13 81.01
CA ALA A 634 -30.71 38.42 79.73
C ALA A 634 -30.85 39.02 78.28
N SER A 635 -29.68 39.20 77.61
CA SER A 635 -29.26 38.63 76.29
C SER A 635 -29.00 39.50 75.00
N ALA A 636 -27.90 39.14 74.27
CA ALA A 636 -27.43 39.50 72.89
C ALA A 636 -27.13 40.99 72.52
N GLY A 637 -26.21 41.39 71.59
CA GLY A 637 -25.20 40.74 70.70
C GLY A 637 -25.25 41.31 69.24
N ASP A 638 -24.20 41.43 68.37
CA ASP A 638 -22.72 41.30 68.42
C ASP A 638 -22.05 41.82 67.09
N ALA A 639 -20.70 41.77 66.93
CA ALA A 639 -19.84 41.94 65.71
C ALA A 639 -19.42 43.39 65.26
N ALA A 640 -18.31 43.67 64.51
CA ALA A 640 -17.26 42.89 63.81
C ALA A 640 -15.94 43.71 63.53
N ALA A 641 -14.83 43.10 63.04
CA ALA A 641 -14.03 43.51 61.83
C ALA A 641 -12.49 43.15 61.74
N THR A 642 -12.00 42.89 60.50
CA THR A 642 -10.64 43.19 59.91
C THR A 642 -9.46 42.16 59.86
N ARG A 643 -9.17 41.64 58.63
CA ARG A 643 -7.89 41.24 57.93
C ARG A 643 -6.70 40.51 58.63
N GLY A 644 -6.12 39.50 57.93
CA GLY A 644 -4.67 39.54 57.57
C GLY A 644 -3.75 38.28 57.46
N SER A 645 -3.74 37.58 56.30
CA SER A 645 -2.58 36.84 55.69
C SER A 645 -2.07 35.46 56.21
N ALA A 646 -1.48 34.70 55.26
CA ALA A 646 -0.83 33.36 55.21
C ALA A 646 -0.30 32.68 56.50
N ASN A 647 -0.23 31.33 56.64
CA ASN A 647 0.35 30.35 55.68
C ASN A 647 -0.07 28.85 55.91
N ALA A 648 0.12 28.02 54.89
CA ALA A 648 0.31 26.54 54.83
C ALA A 648 -0.35 25.52 55.84
N THR A 649 -1.25 24.67 55.30
CA THR A 649 -1.42 23.19 55.50
C THR A 649 -1.35 22.57 56.92
N SER A 650 -2.32 21.74 57.36
CA SER A 650 -2.48 20.33 56.95
C SER A 650 -3.63 19.59 57.72
N GLY A 651 -4.15 18.47 57.16
CA GLY A 651 -5.11 17.51 57.78
C GLY A 651 -6.60 17.78 57.46
N ARG A 652 -7.38 16.92 56.77
CA ARG A 652 -7.88 15.52 57.04
C ARG A 652 -8.88 15.41 58.22
N PRO A 653 -9.79 14.41 58.23
CA PRO A 653 -10.13 13.39 57.20
C PRO A 653 -11.61 13.49 56.72
N GLY A 654 -11.99 12.97 55.54
CA GLY A 654 -12.38 11.55 55.33
C GLY A 654 -13.86 11.47 54.91
N ASN A 655 -14.48 10.34 54.55
CA ASN A 655 -14.12 8.92 54.31
C ASN A 655 -15.39 8.25 53.67
N HIS A 656 -15.41 7.12 52.95
CA HIS A 656 -14.39 6.24 52.35
C HIS A 656 -15.07 5.33 51.28
N CYS A 657 -14.40 5.05 50.14
CA CYS A 657 -14.42 3.73 49.47
C CYS A 657 -13.05 3.55 48.78
N LEU A 658 -12.19 2.62 49.23
CA LEU A 658 -12.11 1.19 48.85
C LEU A 658 -11.69 1.00 47.38
N GLU A 659 -10.65 0.25 46.99
CA GLU A 659 -9.43 -0.30 47.66
C GLU A 659 -8.42 -0.72 46.54
N GLY A 660 -7.16 -1.11 46.75
CA GLY A 660 -6.33 -1.19 47.97
C GLY A 660 -5.03 -1.98 47.74
N SER A 661 -3.87 -1.48 48.19
CA SER A 661 -2.52 -2.09 48.08
C SER A 661 -1.92 -2.30 46.66
N LYS A 662 -0.59 -2.39 46.41
CA LYS A 662 0.61 -1.86 47.11
C LYS A 662 1.88 -2.07 46.25
N LEU A 663 2.69 -1.02 46.04
CA LEU A 663 4.11 -1.00 45.59
C LEU A 663 4.61 -2.16 44.67
N GLU A 664 4.44 -2.07 43.34
CA GLU A 664 5.28 -2.83 42.38
C GLU A 664 5.76 -2.02 41.13
N GLU A 665 5.12 -0.92 40.75
CA GLU A 665 5.29 -0.37 39.39
C GLU A 665 6.53 0.54 39.17
N ASP A 666 7.01 1.26 40.19
CA ASP A 666 8.06 2.30 40.04
C ASP A 666 9.47 1.79 39.67
N ILE A 667 9.69 0.47 39.64
CA ILE A 667 10.94 -0.12 39.15
C ILE A 667 10.96 -0.14 37.60
N ASN A 668 9.80 -0.26 36.94
CA ASN A 668 9.72 -0.83 35.60
C ASN A 668 9.73 0.16 34.41
N PHE A 669 10.22 1.40 34.59
CA PHE A 669 10.51 2.31 33.45
C PHE A 669 11.98 2.69 33.31
N LYS A 670 12.67 3.05 34.40
CA LYS A 670 14.13 3.28 34.35
C LYS A 670 14.90 1.99 34.14
N TYR A 671 14.52 0.91 34.85
CA TYR A 671 15.18 -0.39 34.70
C TYR A 671 14.85 -1.02 33.34
N LEU A 672 13.58 -1.01 32.93
CA LEU A 672 13.14 -1.45 31.61
C LEU A 672 13.87 -0.73 30.47
N LYS A 673 13.94 0.61 30.50
CA LYS A 673 14.68 1.39 29.49
C LYS A 673 16.15 0.99 29.44
N HIS A 674 16.79 0.74 30.58
CA HIS A 674 18.18 0.30 30.61
C HIS A 674 18.37 -1.13 30.08
N VAL A 675 17.50 -2.07 30.47
CA VAL A 675 17.57 -3.48 30.02
C VAL A 675 17.26 -3.61 28.53
N VAL A 676 16.24 -2.92 28.01
CA VAL A 676 15.93 -2.90 26.56
C VAL A 676 17.03 -2.21 25.77
N PHE A 677 17.55 -1.06 26.23
CA PHE A 677 18.67 -0.39 25.56
C PHE A 677 19.93 -1.27 25.55
N LYS A 678 20.23 -1.96 26.66
CA LYS A 678 21.35 -2.91 26.73
C LYS A 678 21.12 -4.11 25.81
N PHE A 679 19.93 -4.71 25.81
CA PHE A 679 19.58 -5.80 24.90
C PHE A 679 19.74 -5.42 23.42
N MET A 680 19.37 -4.20 23.03
CA MET A 680 19.53 -3.68 21.66
C MET A 680 20.97 -3.25 21.30
N THR A 681 21.90 -3.18 22.27
CA THR A 681 23.29 -2.72 22.05
C THR A 681 24.37 -3.73 22.45
N SER A 682 24.00 -4.82 23.13
CA SER A 682 24.86 -5.96 23.43
C SER A 682 25.08 -6.84 22.19
N LYS A 683 26.17 -7.63 22.23
CA LYS A 683 26.44 -8.67 21.22
C LYS A 683 25.47 -9.83 21.36
N GLU A 684 25.25 -10.60 20.30
CA GLU A 684 24.23 -11.66 20.22
C GLU A 684 24.26 -12.65 21.40
N TYR A 685 25.44 -13.14 21.81
CA TYR A 685 25.56 -14.06 22.95
C TYR A 685 25.23 -13.41 24.31
N GLU A 686 25.43 -12.10 24.46
CA GLU A 686 25.05 -11.34 25.66
C GLU A 686 23.55 -11.04 25.66
N ALA A 687 22.98 -10.76 24.49
CA ALA A 687 21.55 -10.56 24.30
C ALA A 687 20.74 -11.82 24.66
N GLN A 688 21.22 -13.03 24.30
CA GLN A 688 20.62 -14.32 24.70
C GLN A 688 20.39 -14.42 26.23
N HIS A 689 21.36 -13.98 27.03
CA HIS A 689 21.26 -14.00 28.50
C HIS A 689 20.26 -12.96 29.06
N LEU A 690 19.98 -11.90 28.30
CA LEU A 690 19.05 -10.84 28.68
C LEU A 690 17.60 -11.14 28.27
N ILE A 691 17.33 -12.06 27.33
CA ILE A 691 15.98 -12.42 26.86
C ILE A 691 15.01 -12.65 28.02
N ARG A 692 15.44 -13.42 29.03
CA ARG A 692 14.58 -13.81 30.16
C ARG A 692 14.22 -12.61 31.06
N ALA A 693 15.11 -11.62 31.16
CA ALA A 693 14.83 -10.38 31.87
C ALA A 693 13.89 -9.47 31.05
N VAL A 694 14.15 -9.33 29.75
CA VAL A 694 13.30 -8.56 28.82
C VAL A 694 11.86 -9.12 28.81
N SER A 695 11.71 -10.44 28.72
CA SER A 695 10.40 -11.12 28.63
C SER A 695 9.56 -10.94 29.89
N VAL A 696 10.19 -11.01 31.08
CA VAL A 696 9.51 -10.72 32.36
C VAL A 696 9.15 -9.23 32.48
N LEU A 697 10.05 -8.31 32.13
CA LEU A 697 9.82 -6.86 32.29
C LEU A 697 8.82 -6.29 31.28
N LEU A 698 8.73 -6.86 30.07
CA LEU A 698 7.75 -6.50 29.03
C LEU A 698 6.48 -7.37 29.03
N ARG A 699 6.41 -8.41 29.89
CA ARG A 699 5.30 -9.37 29.98
C ARG A 699 5.00 -10.11 28.67
N PHE A 700 6.03 -10.53 27.95
CA PHE A 700 5.88 -11.39 26.77
C PHE A 700 5.27 -12.74 27.16
N THR A 701 4.48 -13.31 26.26
CA THR A 701 4.02 -14.70 26.32
C THR A 701 5.19 -15.67 26.10
N ALA A 702 5.00 -16.94 26.44
CA ALA A 702 6.02 -17.98 26.21
C ALA A 702 6.37 -18.11 24.72
N ASP A 703 5.39 -17.94 23.83
CA ASP A 703 5.56 -18.02 22.38
C ASP A 703 6.34 -16.81 21.84
N GLU A 704 6.12 -15.61 22.39
CA GLU A 704 6.90 -14.41 22.06
C GLU A 704 8.34 -14.47 22.59
N GLU A 705 8.55 -14.98 23.82
CA GLU A 705 9.89 -15.24 24.35
C GLU A 705 10.64 -16.27 23.47
N GLN A 706 9.95 -17.34 23.05
CA GLN A 706 10.52 -18.37 22.17
C GLN A 706 10.82 -17.82 20.78
N LEU A 707 9.94 -17.01 20.19
CA LEU A 707 10.16 -16.38 18.88
C LEU A 707 11.40 -15.46 18.89
N ILE A 708 11.65 -14.75 20.00
CA ILE A 708 12.84 -13.90 20.17
C ILE A 708 14.12 -14.74 20.34
N ARG A 709 14.06 -15.88 21.05
CA ARG A 709 15.16 -16.85 21.13
C ARG A 709 15.52 -17.38 19.75
N GLU A 710 14.54 -17.92 19.04
CA GLU A 710 14.72 -18.45 17.68
C GLU A 710 15.22 -17.38 16.71
N HIS A 711 14.82 -16.12 16.86
CA HIS A 711 15.30 -15.04 16.00
C HIS A 711 16.78 -14.68 16.26
N LEU A 712 17.24 -14.70 17.52
CA LEU A 712 18.65 -14.48 17.86
C LEU A 712 19.54 -15.68 17.53
N ASP A 713 19.04 -16.89 17.74
CA ASP A 713 19.74 -18.13 17.38
C ASP A 713 19.83 -18.31 15.87
N TRP A 714 18.78 -17.96 15.12
CA TRP A 714 18.80 -17.81 13.66
C TRP A 714 19.90 -16.83 13.22
N LYS A 715 19.92 -15.62 13.80
CA LYS A 715 20.89 -14.56 13.46
C LYS A 715 22.33 -14.94 13.80
N SER A 716 22.51 -15.90 14.71
CA SER A 716 23.80 -16.45 15.16
C SER A 716 24.22 -17.74 14.42
N SER A 717 23.37 -18.27 13.54
CA SER A 717 23.57 -19.56 12.86
C SER A 717 23.59 -19.42 11.34
N TRP A 718 24.70 -19.85 10.72
CA TRP A 718 24.99 -19.68 9.29
C TRP A 718 23.96 -20.36 8.36
N PHE A 719 23.18 -21.33 8.87
CA PHE A 719 22.27 -22.17 8.06
C PHE A 719 20.82 -22.19 8.54
N GLY A 720 20.39 -21.19 9.33
CA GLY A 720 19.01 -21.10 9.80
C GLY A 720 18.02 -20.47 8.78
N SER A 721 16.77 -20.91 8.81
CA SER A 721 15.65 -20.20 8.16
C SER A 721 15.01 -19.20 9.12
N ARG A 722 14.55 -18.05 8.62
CA ARG A 722 14.01 -16.95 9.45
C ARG A 722 12.65 -17.37 10.06
N PRO A 723 12.49 -17.36 11.40
CA PRO A 723 11.23 -17.74 12.03
C PRO A 723 10.09 -16.77 11.67
N HIS A 724 8.87 -17.29 11.58
CA HIS A 724 7.67 -16.56 11.17
C HIS A 724 6.59 -16.61 12.25
N PRO A 725 5.87 -15.50 12.52
CA PRO A 725 4.76 -15.50 13.48
C PRO A 725 3.54 -16.21 12.88
N HIS A 726 3.10 -17.30 13.51
CA HIS A 726 1.84 -17.95 13.15
C HIS A 726 0.65 -17.15 13.71
N HIS A 727 -0.30 -16.81 12.83
CA HIS A 727 -1.62 -16.29 13.22
C HIS A 727 -2.69 -17.37 13.02
N HIS A 728 -3.75 -17.30 13.83
CA HIS A 728 -4.70 -18.41 14.00
C HIS A 728 -5.54 -18.73 12.74
N GLN A 729 -5.82 -20.01 12.53
CA GLN A 729 -6.95 -20.50 11.72
C GLN A 729 -7.74 -21.59 12.48
N PRO A 730 -9.05 -21.76 12.19
CA PRO A 730 -9.95 -22.66 12.94
C PRO A 730 -9.78 -24.15 12.55
N PRO A 731 -10.29 -25.09 13.38
CA PRO A 731 -10.05 -26.52 13.22
C PRO A 731 -10.94 -27.19 12.15
N PRO A 732 -10.48 -28.29 11.50
CA PRO A 732 -11.29 -29.14 10.64
C PRO A 732 -12.18 -30.11 11.43
N PRO A 733 -13.27 -30.64 10.84
CA PRO A 733 -14.23 -31.51 11.52
C PRO A 733 -13.76 -32.97 11.71
N HIS A 734 -14.46 -33.68 12.60
CA HIS A 734 -14.10 -35.00 13.12
C HIS A 734 -14.45 -36.19 12.20
N LEU A 735 -13.74 -37.32 12.48
CA LEU A 735 -14.15 -38.74 12.45
C LEU A 735 -13.34 -39.65 11.49
N PRO A 736 -13.13 -40.95 11.80
CA PRO A 736 -13.06 -41.59 13.13
C PRO A 736 -11.80 -42.48 13.30
N GLN A 737 -11.54 -42.95 14.53
CA GLN A 737 -10.59 -44.05 14.81
C GLN A 737 -11.19 -45.43 14.50
N PRO A 738 -10.34 -46.46 14.37
CA PRO A 738 -10.53 -47.67 15.17
C PRO A 738 -9.39 -47.93 16.18
N HIS A 739 -9.66 -48.81 17.15
CA HIS A 739 -8.90 -48.95 18.40
C HIS A 739 -7.65 -49.87 18.35
N PRO A 740 -6.74 -49.77 19.35
CA PRO A 740 -5.44 -50.47 19.33
C PRO A 740 -5.49 -51.93 19.84
N ALA A 741 -4.47 -52.71 19.47
CA ALA A 741 -4.15 -54.01 20.07
C ALA A 741 -2.92 -53.90 20.99
N SER A 742 -2.94 -54.60 22.12
CA SER A 742 -1.93 -54.48 23.19
C SER A 742 -0.72 -55.43 23.04
N HIS A 743 0.39 -55.03 23.67
CA HIS A 743 1.47 -55.84 24.28
C HIS A 743 1.90 -57.17 23.63
N ARG A 744 3.24 -57.40 23.54
CA ARG A 744 3.95 -58.23 24.54
C ARG A 744 5.49 -58.12 24.50
N HIS A 745 6.06 -58.02 25.72
CA HIS A 745 7.42 -58.36 26.19
C HIS A 745 8.71 -57.84 25.53
N GLN A 746 9.55 -57.32 26.43
CA GLN A 746 11.00 -57.20 26.31
C GLN A 746 11.68 -58.58 26.30
N SER A 747 12.96 -58.62 25.93
CA SER A 747 13.96 -59.47 26.59
C SER A 747 15.28 -58.70 26.69
N GLN A 748 16.05 -58.99 27.74
CA GLN A 748 17.19 -58.19 28.17
C GLN A 748 18.53 -58.85 27.83
N GLN A 749 19.61 -58.06 27.90
CA GLN A 749 20.98 -58.50 28.24
C GLN A 749 21.70 -59.40 27.21
N HIS A 750 23.02 -59.58 27.25
CA HIS A 750 24.02 -59.08 28.21
C HIS A 750 25.27 -58.53 27.47
N GLN A 751 25.99 -57.58 28.08
CA GLN A 751 27.37 -57.26 27.66
C GLN A 751 28.31 -58.40 28.10
N HIS A 752 29.38 -58.66 27.34
CA HIS A 752 30.66 -59.07 27.93
C HIS A 752 31.87 -58.61 27.10
N ARG A 753 32.86 -58.02 27.78
CA ARG A 753 34.23 -57.88 27.27
C ARG A 753 34.90 -59.25 27.22
N SER A 754 35.82 -59.44 26.29
CA SER A 754 37.15 -59.94 26.65
C SER A 754 38.22 -59.29 25.76
N SER A 755 39.47 -59.30 26.22
CA SER A 755 40.62 -58.72 25.53
C SER A 755 41.79 -59.69 25.64
N VAL A 756 42.49 -59.93 24.54
CA VAL A 756 43.76 -60.65 24.51
C VAL A 756 44.73 -59.87 23.61
N ALA A 757 45.90 -59.57 24.14
CA ALA A 757 47.00 -58.93 23.42
C ALA A 757 48.28 -59.72 23.71
N LEU A 758 49.15 -59.85 22.69
CA LEU A 758 50.54 -60.35 22.68
C LEU A 758 50.91 -60.54 21.18
N GLY A 759 52.08 -60.20 20.65
CA GLY A 759 53.19 -59.34 21.10
C GLY A 759 53.89 -58.79 19.83
N ALA A 760 54.28 -57.53 19.77
CA ALA A 760 55.62 -57.07 20.15
C ALA A 760 56.79 -57.77 19.42
N HIS A 761 57.32 -57.16 18.34
CA HIS A 761 58.70 -56.60 18.29
C HIS A 761 59.11 -56.08 16.89
N SER A 762 59.72 -54.87 16.88
CA SER A 762 61.00 -54.47 16.26
C SER A 762 61.44 -55.03 14.87
N LYS A 763 62.12 -54.29 13.98
CA LYS A 763 62.77 -52.95 14.02
C LYS A 763 63.22 -52.52 12.61
N ALA A 764 63.17 -51.22 12.27
CA ALA A 764 63.90 -50.55 11.16
C ALA A 764 63.62 -51.09 9.72
N GLY A 765 63.91 -50.36 8.63
CA GLY A 765 64.37 -48.97 8.48
C GLY A 765 65.01 -48.73 7.10
N THR A 766 65.19 -47.47 6.71
CA THR A 766 65.98 -47.01 5.55
C THR A 766 65.65 -47.58 4.14
N ARG A 767 64.85 -46.80 3.39
CA ARG A 767 65.27 -46.37 2.03
C ARG A 767 66.60 -45.59 2.16
N PRO A 768 67.50 -45.52 1.14
CA PRO A 768 67.11 -45.11 -0.22
C PRO A 768 67.79 -45.84 -1.39
N SER A 769 66.99 -46.10 -2.43
CA SER A 769 67.17 -45.51 -3.77
C SER A 769 65.78 -45.37 -4.42
#